data_AF-A0A2V2S1E1-F1
#
_entry.id   AF-A0A2V2S1E1-F1
#
_cell.length_a   1.000
_cell.length_b   1.000
_cell.length_c   1.000
_cell.angle_alpha   90.00
_cell.angle_beta   90.00
_cell.angle_gamma   90.00
#
_symmetry.space_group_name_H-M   'P 1'
#
loop_
_entity.id
_entity.type
_entity.pdbx_description
1 polymer ?
#
loop_
_entity_poly.entity_id
_entity_poly.type
_entity_poly.pdbx_seq_one_letter_code
_entity_poly.pdbx_strand_id
1 'polypeptide(L)'
;MPTYATPGVYFETADQDNQVVPSIRTDVAAFVGIAQKGPVQQPRAVQSWKQFQSVFGEFIPSGYLAYVANAFFQNGGQRMYAIRVAAPAVSTTLLAAAVQPADGLTSLILSAQGFAAGALVTIRQAAAATAVGSQPADRLSSVVNTINGFPQGALVHITQTGPPFVGDWHRVQAVDAAANTLYWESPLLGTFNLANPITFEADRQEDRLLKSVNLAMNTLTWTDSLVPAFNVNQPMQFDSGAAEAQGTLYDVAGNPTLLVQAANAGTWGDGVVVEVSQSSLAATQTSSQPQPASGASSFVQSVAGFLKFSLVKFYQSNPAISGYRLVSDVDPIAKTLMWDKPLPAALNLAQPIFFETLEFSLAVFLKGRLMEIFPGLSLVGDHIRYVDSVINGPPTSKYPATAAGLPSQYIRVDDLKSITPYPDNLPDVQSPQLVQGRLQLRGGRDGIAALQPMDFTGDPAAGEKRGLRALEDVEEISIVAVPDILIEPVSPALYAPAVPPRLDPCLPCPAPTASAFPFSPPPSESAPRFSLSDIFQVQQALVEHCEAMQFRFAVVDPPDFSGAKQHVDFAEIQTWRRGFDTEFAALYFPWILVRDPLQLGGQVVRRIPPSGHVAGVYANTDLTEGVFKAPANAILQWAQDMTTEVSVDMQGILNPIGVNCLRAFPGRGLRVYGARTMSSDTSWRFVNVRRLMCMIEHALVLSLQWAAFEPNNIYLWHSVTVSISGFLETIWKQGGLAGNTAEESFYVKCDATNNPMAITEDGQLIIEVGVAPISPAEFVVFRIGRTHDTLEISE
;
A
#
# COMPACT_ATOMS: atom_id res chain seq x y z
N MET A 1 -15.80 -38.46 -48.31
CA MET A 1 -16.89 -37.48 -48.48
C MET A 1 -18.16 -38.26 -48.81
N PRO A 2 -19.30 -37.98 -48.17
CA PRO A 2 -20.53 -38.67 -48.48
C PRO A 2 -21.08 -38.17 -49.83
N THR A 3 -21.74 -39.07 -50.57
CA THR A 3 -22.41 -38.75 -51.83
C THR A 3 -23.92 -38.75 -51.60
N TYR A 4 -24.56 -37.58 -51.67
CA TYR A 4 -26.01 -37.44 -51.48
C TYR A 4 -26.75 -37.76 -52.79
N ALA A 5 -27.69 -38.70 -52.76
CA ALA A 5 -28.34 -39.26 -53.96
C ALA A 5 -29.73 -38.68 -54.28
N THR A 6 -30.26 -37.75 -53.48
CA THR A 6 -31.60 -37.16 -53.69
C THR A 6 -31.66 -35.68 -53.27
N PRO A 7 -32.44 -34.83 -53.98
CA PRO A 7 -32.63 -33.43 -53.57
C PRO A 7 -33.44 -33.32 -52.27
N GLY A 8 -32.89 -32.68 -51.25
CA GLY A 8 -33.52 -32.43 -49.95
C GLY A 8 -32.72 -31.43 -49.10
N VAL A 9 -33.34 -30.86 -48.07
CA VAL A 9 -32.63 -30.03 -47.08
C VAL A 9 -32.04 -30.94 -46.01
N TYR A 10 -30.72 -30.96 -45.91
CA TYR A 10 -29.98 -31.67 -44.87
C TYR A 10 -29.40 -30.65 -43.91
N PHE A 11 -29.64 -30.82 -42.61
CA PHE A 11 -29.01 -30.02 -41.58
C PHE A 11 -27.80 -30.80 -41.05
N GLU A 12 -26.60 -30.27 -41.30
CA GLU A 12 -25.38 -30.65 -40.57
C GLU A 12 -25.00 -29.46 -39.71
N THR A 13 -25.23 -29.56 -38.40
CA THR A 13 -24.58 -28.69 -37.42
C THR A 13 -23.24 -29.31 -37.07
N ALA A 14 -22.18 -28.79 -37.68
CA ALA A 14 -20.80 -29.06 -37.30
C ALA A 14 -20.30 -27.90 -36.43
N ASP A 15 -20.81 -27.79 -35.21
CA ASP A 15 -20.15 -26.99 -34.18
C ASP A 15 -19.32 -27.94 -33.31
N GLN A 16 -18.24 -28.48 -33.87
CA GLN A 16 -17.11 -28.95 -33.05
C GLN A 16 -16.11 -27.81 -32.97
N ASP A 17 -16.42 -26.79 -32.17
CA ASP A 17 -15.35 -26.04 -31.52
C ASP A 17 -14.66 -27.04 -30.60
N ASN A 18 -13.56 -27.61 -31.08
CA ASN A 18 -12.75 -28.53 -30.31
C ASN A 18 -12.22 -27.74 -29.11
N GLN A 19 -12.86 -27.87 -27.94
CA GLN A 19 -12.53 -27.06 -26.77
C GLN A 19 -11.17 -27.48 -26.22
N VAL A 20 -10.17 -26.63 -26.46
CA VAL A 20 -8.78 -26.87 -26.05
C VAL A 20 -8.62 -26.37 -24.61
N VAL A 21 -8.13 -27.24 -23.73
CA VAL A 21 -7.65 -26.86 -22.38
C VAL A 21 -6.37 -26.03 -22.54
N PRO A 22 -6.34 -24.74 -22.17
CA PRO A 22 -5.13 -23.93 -22.22
C PRO A 22 -4.19 -24.28 -21.06
N SER A 23 -2.88 -24.10 -21.27
CA SER A 23 -1.93 -24.13 -20.16
C SER A 23 -2.13 -22.89 -19.27
N ILE A 24 -2.19 -23.11 -17.96
CA ILE A 24 -2.33 -22.05 -16.95
C ILE A 24 -0.95 -21.50 -16.59
N ARG A 25 -0.90 -20.21 -16.26
CA ARG A 25 0.29 -19.55 -15.72
C ARG A 25 0.68 -20.13 -14.36
N THR A 26 1.91 -20.63 -14.27
CA THR A 26 2.53 -21.09 -13.01
C THR A 26 3.62 -20.15 -12.51
N ASP A 27 3.86 -19.05 -13.23
CA ASP A 27 4.95 -18.10 -12.98
C ASP A 27 4.59 -16.98 -11.99
N VAL A 28 3.31 -16.84 -11.63
CA VAL A 28 2.82 -15.75 -10.80
C VAL A 28 3.12 -16.01 -9.32
N ALA A 29 3.93 -15.13 -8.74
CA ALA A 29 4.29 -15.19 -7.33
C ALA A 29 3.43 -14.25 -6.45
N ALA A 30 3.33 -14.54 -5.16
CA ALA A 30 2.74 -13.67 -4.16
C ALA A 30 3.69 -13.55 -2.96
N PHE A 31 3.92 -12.31 -2.53
CA PHE A 31 4.78 -12.01 -1.39
C PHE A 31 4.02 -11.19 -0.36
N VAL A 32 4.04 -11.65 0.88
CA VAL A 32 3.45 -10.94 2.03
C VAL A 32 4.58 -10.36 2.87
N GLY A 33 4.57 -9.04 3.07
CA GLY A 33 5.67 -8.40 3.79
C GLY A 33 5.52 -6.91 4.05
N ILE A 34 6.60 -6.28 4.47
CA ILE A 34 6.66 -4.90 4.93
C ILE A 34 7.13 -4.01 3.77
N ALA A 35 6.37 -2.95 3.49
CA ALA A 35 6.68 -1.96 2.46
C ALA A 35 6.60 -0.52 3.02
N GLN A 36 7.31 0.40 2.34
CA GLN A 36 7.37 1.82 2.70
C GLN A 36 6.00 2.51 2.62
N LYS A 37 5.21 2.15 1.60
CA LYS A 37 3.90 2.73 1.31
C LYS A 37 3.02 1.70 0.60
N GLY A 38 1.84 2.12 0.19
CA GLY A 38 0.89 1.32 -0.56
C GLY A 38 -0.26 0.81 0.30
N PRO A 39 -1.28 0.20 -0.33
CA PRO A 39 -2.47 -0.27 0.36
C PRO A 39 -2.11 -1.38 1.36
N VAL A 40 -2.63 -1.26 2.58
CA VAL A 40 -2.36 -2.19 3.68
C VAL A 40 -3.34 -3.36 3.62
N GLN A 41 -2.83 -4.58 3.77
CA GLN A 41 -3.59 -5.83 3.79
C GLN A 41 -4.41 -6.11 2.52
N GLN A 42 -4.07 -5.47 1.40
CA GLN A 42 -4.74 -5.67 0.11
C GLN A 42 -3.74 -6.20 -0.94
N PRO A 43 -4.08 -7.29 -1.65
CA PRO A 43 -3.22 -7.82 -2.70
C PRO A 43 -3.19 -6.88 -3.90
N ARG A 44 -1.98 -6.48 -4.31
CA ARG A 44 -1.79 -5.67 -5.52
C ARG A 44 -0.85 -6.34 -6.50
N ALA A 45 -1.36 -6.59 -7.70
CA ALA A 45 -0.56 -7.09 -8.80
C ALA A 45 0.41 -6.01 -9.31
N VAL A 46 1.65 -6.41 -9.56
CA VAL A 46 2.69 -5.63 -10.20
C VAL A 46 3.46 -6.51 -11.21
N GLN A 47 3.90 -5.90 -12.30
CA GLN A 47 4.53 -6.58 -13.44
C GLN A 47 5.99 -6.13 -13.66
N SER A 48 6.46 -5.17 -12.88
CA SER A 48 7.86 -4.74 -12.94
C SER A 48 8.31 -4.12 -11.63
N TRP A 49 9.63 -4.08 -11.43
CA TRP A 49 10.25 -3.38 -10.30
C TRP A 49 9.83 -1.91 -10.22
N LYS A 50 9.76 -1.19 -11.36
CA LYS A 50 9.32 0.21 -11.38
C LYS A 50 7.86 0.37 -10.93
N GLN A 51 6.99 -0.56 -11.33
CA GLN A 51 5.59 -0.55 -10.88
C GLN A 51 5.49 -0.86 -9.39
N PHE A 52 6.30 -1.79 -8.88
CA PHE A 52 6.43 -2.04 -7.44
C PHE A 52 6.83 -0.76 -6.69
N GLN A 53 7.89 -0.06 -7.13
CA GLN A 53 8.33 1.20 -6.52
C GLN A 53 7.23 2.27 -6.51
N SER A 54 6.47 2.37 -7.60
CA SER A 54 5.35 3.31 -7.70
C SER A 54 4.27 3.06 -6.66
N VAL A 55 3.94 1.79 -6.39
CA VAL A 55 2.86 1.38 -5.49
C VAL A 55 3.33 1.27 -4.04
N PHE A 56 4.41 0.51 -3.81
CA PHE A 56 4.88 0.08 -2.48
C PHE A 56 6.09 0.87 -1.97
N GLY A 57 6.71 1.69 -2.82
CA GLY A 57 7.86 2.52 -2.47
C GLY A 57 9.20 1.81 -2.63
N GLU A 58 10.22 2.43 -2.05
CA GLU A 58 11.62 2.01 -2.19
C GLU A 58 12.05 1.01 -1.12
N PHE A 59 13.33 0.60 -1.15
CA PHE A 59 13.94 -0.19 -0.10
C PHE A 59 13.85 0.52 1.26
N ILE A 60 13.55 -0.25 2.31
CA ILE A 60 13.49 0.22 3.69
C ILE A 60 14.41 -0.59 4.61
N PRO A 61 14.94 0.01 5.69
CA PRO A 61 15.76 -0.72 6.66
C PRO A 61 14.99 -1.84 7.35
N SER A 62 13.70 -1.62 7.64
CA SER A 62 12.88 -2.52 8.44
C SER A 62 12.04 -3.51 7.62
N GLY A 63 12.42 -3.80 6.37
CA GLY A 63 11.68 -4.75 5.51
C GLY A 63 12.48 -5.28 4.31
N TYR A 64 12.14 -6.50 3.89
CA TYR A 64 12.68 -7.30 2.81
C TYR A 64 11.75 -7.42 1.59
N LEU A 65 10.45 -7.09 1.69
CA LEU A 65 9.52 -7.21 0.55
C LEU A 65 10.04 -6.53 -0.73
N ALA A 66 10.62 -5.33 -0.61
CA ALA A 66 11.24 -4.61 -1.72
C ALA A 66 12.47 -5.34 -2.30
N TYR A 67 13.31 -5.93 -1.44
CA TYR A 67 14.47 -6.71 -1.86
C TYR A 67 14.04 -7.99 -2.60
N VAL A 68 13.05 -8.69 -2.06
CA VAL A 68 12.48 -9.91 -2.65
C VAL A 68 11.78 -9.63 -3.96
N ALA A 69 11.01 -8.54 -4.06
CA ALA A 69 10.39 -8.11 -5.31
C ALA A 69 11.43 -7.78 -6.38
N ASN A 70 12.48 -7.02 -6.04
CA ASN A 70 13.58 -6.75 -6.97
C ASN A 70 14.27 -8.04 -7.41
N ALA A 71 14.59 -8.94 -6.47
CA ALA A 71 15.19 -10.24 -6.77
C ALA A 71 14.31 -11.08 -7.71
N PHE A 72 13.00 -11.12 -7.48
CA PHE A 72 12.03 -11.83 -8.32
C PHE A 72 12.09 -11.35 -9.77
N PHE A 73 11.98 -10.03 -10.00
CA PHE A 73 12.03 -9.45 -11.34
C PHE A 73 13.41 -9.59 -12.01
N GLN A 74 14.51 -9.49 -11.25
CA GLN A 74 15.87 -9.66 -11.78
C GLN A 74 16.16 -11.11 -12.19
N ASN A 75 15.48 -12.08 -11.58
CA ASN A 75 15.63 -13.51 -11.90
C ASN A 75 14.60 -14.01 -12.93
N GLY A 76 13.91 -13.09 -13.64
CA GLY A 76 13.06 -13.40 -14.78
C GLY A 76 11.56 -13.54 -14.49
N GLY A 77 11.13 -13.26 -13.26
CA GLY A 77 9.71 -13.16 -12.92
C GLY A 77 9.03 -12.00 -13.67
N GLN A 78 7.79 -12.20 -14.14
CA GLN A 78 7.06 -11.20 -14.93
C GLN A 78 5.85 -10.60 -14.21
N ARG A 79 5.30 -11.30 -13.22
CA ARG A 79 4.11 -10.85 -12.47
C ARG A 79 4.16 -11.36 -11.04
N MET A 80 3.91 -10.47 -10.10
CA MET A 80 3.73 -10.84 -8.69
C MET A 80 2.60 -10.05 -8.05
N TYR A 81 2.02 -10.63 -7.01
CA TYR A 81 1.19 -9.95 -6.04
C TYR A 81 2.04 -9.59 -4.83
N ALA A 82 1.89 -8.37 -4.34
CA ALA A 82 2.42 -7.97 -3.05
C ALA A 82 1.28 -7.62 -2.10
N ILE A 83 1.41 -8.03 -0.85
CA ILE A 83 0.59 -7.57 0.26
C ILE A 83 1.51 -6.85 1.24
N ARG A 84 1.21 -5.58 1.50
CA ARG A 84 1.84 -4.83 2.59
C ARG A 84 1.13 -5.15 3.90
N VAL A 85 1.86 -5.70 4.86
CA VAL A 85 1.38 -5.87 6.23
C VAL A 85 1.76 -4.67 7.07
N ALA A 86 0.89 -4.32 8.01
CA ALA A 86 1.13 -3.32 9.04
C ALA A 86 0.24 -3.63 10.25
N ALA A 87 0.71 -3.25 11.44
CA ALA A 87 -0.06 -3.35 12.66
C ALA A 87 -1.28 -2.41 12.59
N PRO A 88 -2.47 -2.85 13.02
CA PRO A 88 -3.67 -2.01 13.01
C PRO A 88 -3.50 -0.78 13.89
N ALA A 89 -4.17 0.31 13.53
CA ALA A 89 -4.19 1.52 14.34
C ALA A 89 -4.80 1.22 15.72
N VAL A 90 -4.13 1.68 16.78
CA VAL A 90 -4.61 1.59 18.16
C VAL A 90 -4.51 2.94 18.82
N SER A 91 -5.52 3.29 19.61
CA SER A 91 -5.58 4.55 20.35
C SER A 91 -5.86 4.26 21.82
N THR A 92 -5.19 5.00 22.69
CA THR A 92 -5.37 4.91 24.15
C THR A 92 -5.23 6.29 24.77
N THR A 93 -5.71 6.45 25.99
CA THR A 93 -5.58 7.71 26.74
C THR A 93 -4.85 7.45 28.05
N LEU A 94 -4.51 8.54 28.75
CA LEU A 94 -4.01 8.44 30.12
C LEU A 94 -4.97 7.67 31.03
N LEU A 95 -4.40 6.92 31.97
CA LEU A 95 -5.16 6.24 33.01
C LEU A 95 -5.83 7.27 33.93
N ALA A 96 -7.15 7.24 34.01
CA ALA A 96 -7.92 8.16 34.84
C ALA A 96 -7.49 8.06 36.32
N ALA A 97 -7.38 9.22 37.00
CA ALA A 97 -6.97 9.36 38.40
C ALA A 97 -5.54 8.90 38.75
N ALA A 98 -4.73 8.44 37.79
CA ALA A 98 -3.32 8.17 38.02
C ALA A 98 -2.52 9.48 38.00
N VAL A 99 -1.63 9.65 38.98
CA VAL A 99 -0.66 10.75 38.97
C VAL A 99 0.42 10.41 37.94
N GLN A 100 0.52 11.23 36.89
CA GLN A 100 1.52 11.02 35.85
C GLN A 100 2.93 11.41 36.37
N PRO A 101 3.97 10.64 36.03
CA PRO A 101 5.34 11.00 36.36
C PRO A 101 5.73 12.37 35.81
N ALA A 102 6.24 13.24 36.67
CA ALA A 102 6.56 14.64 36.33
C ALA A 102 7.79 14.78 35.41
N ASP A 103 8.61 13.73 35.28
CA ASP A 103 9.77 13.70 34.41
C ASP A 103 9.41 13.61 32.92
N GLY A 104 8.15 13.26 32.59
CA GLY A 104 7.68 13.06 31.23
C GLY A 104 8.35 11.90 30.49
N LEU A 105 9.16 11.07 31.15
CA LEU A 105 9.85 9.93 30.53
C LEU A 105 8.98 8.67 30.53
N THR A 106 7.93 8.66 31.34
CA THR A 106 6.98 7.55 31.44
C THR A 106 5.54 8.06 31.42
N SER A 107 4.64 7.25 30.88
CA SER A 107 3.21 7.56 30.84
C SER A 107 2.39 6.34 31.25
N LEU A 108 1.45 6.56 32.17
CA LEU A 108 0.51 5.55 32.64
C LEU A 108 -0.78 5.68 31.81
N ILE A 109 -1.12 4.64 31.07
CA ILE A 109 -2.20 4.64 30.08
C ILE A 109 -3.29 3.62 30.43
N LEU A 110 -4.45 3.74 29.80
CA LEU A 110 -5.59 2.84 30.04
C LEU A 110 -5.30 1.40 29.60
N SER A 111 -4.68 1.24 28.43
CA SER A 111 -4.29 -0.05 27.86
C SER A 111 -3.06 0.12 26.99
N ALA A 112 -2.03 -0.69 27.25
CA ALA A 112 -0.81 -0.76 26.44
C ALA A 112 -0.88 -1.81 25.32
N GLN A 113 -2.02 -2.48 25.13
CA GLN A 113 -2.18 -3.48 24.09
C GLN A 113 -2.01 -2.87 22.69
N GLY A 114 -1.21 -3.51 21.82
CA GLY A 114 -0.91 -3.01 20.48
C GLY A 114 0.23 -1.97 20.41
N PHE A 115 0.83 -1.61 21.54
CA PHE A 115 2.04 -0.80 21.58
C PHE A 115 3.28 -1.69 21.65
N ALA A 116 4.35 -1.28 20.97
CA ALA A 116 5.62 -2.01 20.95
C ALA A 116 6.82 -1.07 21.12
N ALA A 117 7.92 -1.62 21.63
CA ALA A 117 9.18 -0.89 21.72
C ALA A 117 9.69 -0.56 20.32
N GLY A 118 10.17 0.67 20.11
CA GLY A 118 10.62 1.16 18.82
C GLY A 118 9.50 1.59 17.87
N ALA A 119 8.24 1.54 18.30
CA ALA A 119 7.10 2.10 17.56
C ALA A 119 7.06 3.62 17.64
N LEU A 120 6.57 4.24 16.57
CA LEU A 120 6.29 5.66 16.50
C LEU A 120 4.87 5.90 17.03
N VAL A 121 4.74 6.73 18.05
CA VAL A 121 3.45 7.07 18.67
C VAL A 121 3.17 8.53 18.44
N THR A 122 2.01 8.83 17.87
CA THR A 122 1.50 10.18 17.74
C THR A 122 0.78 10.55 19.04
N ILE A 123 1.23 11.61 19.69
CA ILE A 123 0.64 12.11 20.93
C ILE A 123 -0.18 13.34 20.57
N ARG A 124 -1.45 13.34 20.97
CA ARG A 124 -2.38 14.46 20.75
C ARG A 124 -2.87 15.01 22.08
N GLN A 125 -2.82 16.33 22.23
CA GLN A 125 -3.33 17.04 23.39
C GLN A 125 -3.95 18.36 22.94
N ALA A 126 -5.22 18.56 23.26
CA ALA A 126 -5.83 19.88 23.20
C ALA A 126 -5.39 20.70 24.41
N ALA A 127 -4.88 21.90 24.17
CA ALA A 127 -4.54 22.88 25.19
C ALA A 127 -5.52 24.05 25.09
N ALA A 128 -6.07 24.46 26.23
CA ALA A 128 -6.94 25.62 26.32
C ALA A 128 -6.43 26.55 27.43
N ALA A 129 -6.38 27.83 27.13
CA ALA A 129 -6.06 28.88 28.08
C ALA A 129 -7.06 30.03 27.94
N THR A 130 -7.18 30.81 29.02
CA THR A 130 -8.02 32.01 29.06
C THR A 130 -7.19 33.22 29.42
N ALA A 131 -7.57 34.36 28.84
CA ALA A 131 -6.98 35.66 29.16
C ALA A 131 -7.09 35.95 30.66
N VAL A 132 -5.98 36.41 31.25
CA VAL A 132 -5.93 36.87 32.64
C VAL A 132 -5.72 38.39 32.65
N GLY A 133 -6.68 39.12 33.22
CA GLY A 133 -6.64 40.58 33.29
C GLY A 133 -6.78 41.26 31.91
N SER A 134 -6.49 42.56 31.89
CA SER A 134 -6.51 43.37 30.66
C SER A 134 -5.35 43.00 29.75
N GLN A 135 -5.63 42.73 28.48
CA GLN A 135 -4.60 42.34 27.52
C GLN A 135 -3.77 43.55 27.04
N PRO A 136 -2.47 43.35 26.72
CA PRO A 136 -1.58 44.41 26.24
C PRO A 136 -2.13 45.16 25.03
N ALA A 137 -2.03 46.50 25.05
CA ALA A 137 -2.57 47.38 24.00
C ALA A 137 -1.82 47.26 22.65
N ASP A 138 -0.58 46.76 22.67
CA ASP A 138 0.22 46.52 21.47
C ASP A 138 -0.27 45.29 20.66
N ARG A 139 -1.10 44.43 21.27
CA ARG A 139 -1.67 43.21 20.69
C ARG A 139 -0.64 42.20 20.19
N LEU A 140 0.64 42.39 20.51
CA LEU A 140 1.75 41.49 20.16
C LEU A 140 1.98 40.43 21.23
N SER A 141 1.29 40.54 22.37
CA SER A 141 1.35 39.55 23.44
C SER A 141 -0.01 39.35 24.11
N SER A 142 -0.16 38.21 24.75
CA SER A 142 -1.34 37.90 25.56
C SER A 142 -0.95 37.22 26.87
N VAL A 143 -1.54 37.69 27.97
CA VAL A 143 -1.34 37.14 29.31
C VAL A 143 -2.43 36.12 29.58
N VAL A 144 -2.03 34.88 29.84
CA VAL A 144 -2.92 33.72 29.94
C VAL A 144 -2.81 33.03 31.30
N ASN A 145 -3.81 32.22 31.65
CA ASN A 145 -3.83 31.47 32.90
C ASN A 145 -2.82 30.31 32.92
N THR A 146 -2.42 29.80 31.76
CA THR A 146 -1.37 28.79 31.60
C THR A 146 -0.74 28.89 30.22
N ILE A 147 0.58 28.71 30.16
CA ILE A 147 1.35 28.60 28.90
C ILE A 147 1.65 27.15 28.51
N ASN A 148 1.28 26.18 29.36
CA ASN A 148 1.55 24.77 29.09
C ASN A 148 0.69 24.31 27.90
N GLY A 149 1.33 23.71 26.90
CA GLY A 149 0.68 23.34 25.63
C GLY A 149 0.81 24.40 24.53
N PHE A 150 1.41 25.56 24.82
CA PHE A 150 1.61 26.66 23.85
C PHE A 150 3.11 26.97 23.67
N PRO A 151 3.94 26.07 23.10
CA PRO A 151 5.36 26.34 22.85
C PRO A 151 5.55 27.41 21.77
N GLN A 152 6.79 27.90 21.64
CA GLN A 152 7.19 28.66 20.45
C GLN A 152 6.87 27.89 19.16
N GLY A 153 6.27 28.58 18.19
CA GLY A 153 5.84 28.06 16.90
C GLY A 153 4.45 27.40 16.86
N ALA A 154 3.78 27.25 18.01
CA ALA A 154 2.43 26.69 18.09
C ALA A 154 1.40 27.58 17.37
N LEU A 155 0.44 26.94 16.72
CA LEU A 155 -0.71 27.62 16.13
C LEU A 155 -1.85 27.63 17.15
N VAL A 156 -2.41 28.80 17.40
CA VAL A 156 -3.42 29.02 18.44
C VAL A 156 -4.64 29.65 17.80
N HIS A 157 -5.79 29.01 17.98
CA HIS A 157 -7.09 29.57 17.66
C HIS A 157 -7.54 30.46 18.81
N ILE A 158 -7.71 31.73 18.52
CA ILE A 158 -8.07 32.75 19.49
C ILE A 158 -9.51 33.12 19.23
N THR A 159 -10.37 32.90 20.20
CA THR A 159 -11.80 33.18 20.09
C THR A 159 -12.25 34.13 21.18
N GLN A 160 -13.26 34.94 20.86
CA GLN A 160 -13.93 35.79 21.82
C GLN A 160 -15.43 35.73 21.60
N THR A 161 -16.15 35.32 22.64
CA THR A 161 -17.61 35.23 22.62
C THR A 161 -18.23 36.61 22.83
N GLY A 162 -19.03 37.06 21.88
CA GLY A 162 -19.74 38.34 21.87
C GLY A 162 -20.31 38.63 20.47
N PRO A 163 -21.20 39.62 20.29
CA PRO A 163 -21.52 40.14 18.97
C PRO A 163 -20.59 41.33 18.60
N PRO A 164 -19.80 41.25 17.52
CA PRO A 164 -19.61 40.10 16.63
C PRO A 164 -18.73 39.01 17.27
N PHE A 165 -18.97 37.75 16.90
CA PHE A 165 -18.06 36.66 17.25
C PHE A 165 -16.75 36.91 16.51
N VAL A 166 -15.63 36.86 17.22
CA VAL A 166 -14.31 37.07 16.63
C VAL A 166 -13.48 35.82 16.89
N GLY A 167 -13.05 35.19 15.79
CA GLY A 167 -12.08 34.10 15.79
C GLY A 167 -10.94 34.48 14.86
N ASP A 168 -9.70 34.25 15.30
CA ASP A 168 -8.53 34.36 14.44
C ASP A 168 -7.45 33.39 14.90
N TRP A 169 -6.54 33.04 13.99
CA TRP A 169 -5.46 32.12 14.27
C TRP A 169 -4.12 32.87 14.31
N HIS A 170 -3.32 32.60 15.35
CA HIS A 170 -2.01 33.22 15.50
C HIS A 170 -0.94 32.18 15.82
N ARG A 171 0.29 32.44 15.35
CA ARG A 171 1.46 31.63 15.69
C ARG A 171 2.22 32.27 16.84
N VAL A 172 2.60 31.44 17.81
CA VAL A 172 3.39 31.86 18.97
C VAL A 172 4.83 32.13 18.54
N GLN A 173 5.27 33.39 18.61
CA GLN A 173 6.65 33.80 18.34
C GLN A 173 7.60 33.40 19.47
N ALA A 174 7.17 33.56 20.73
CA ALA A 174 7.95 33.26 21.92
C ALA A 174 7.03 33.09 23.14
N VAL A 175 7.55 32.49 24.21
CA VAL A 175 6.80 32.22 25.43
C VAL A 175 7.62 32.68 26.63
N ASP A 176 7.02 33.49 27.50
CA ASP A 176 7.58 33.81 28.83
C ASP A 176 6.85 33.00 29.90
N ALA A 177 7.54 31.97 30.39
CA ALA A 177 7.03 31.08 31.42
C ALA A 177 6.94 31.73 32.82
N ALA A 178 7.73 32.76 33.10
CA ALA A 178 7.68 33.45 34.39
C ALA A 178 6.46 34.37 34.47
N ALA A 179 6.10 35.00 33.35
CA ALA A 179 4.98 35.94 33.25
C ALA A 179 3.68 35.33 32.71
N ASN A 180 3.65 34.03 32.39
CA ASN A 180 2.56 33.37 31.66
C ASN A 180 2.09 34.17 30.42
N THR A 181 3.05 34.63 29.63
CA THR A 181 2.77 35.51 28.48
C THR A 181 3.17 34.82 27.17
N LEU A 182 2.25 34.82 26.21
CA LEU A 182 2.47 34.37 24.84
C LEU A 182 2.77 35.60 23.97
N TYR A 183 3.80 35.52 23.13
CA TYR A 183 4.11 36.55 22.12
C TYR A 183 3.69 36.04 20.73
N TRP A 184 3.11 36.91 19.92
CA TRP A 184 2.55 36.57 18.60
C TRP A 184 3.43 37.07 17.46
N GLU A 185 3.52 36.30 16.37
CA GLU A 185 4.25 36.73 15.16
C GLU A 185 3.56 37.91 14.45
N SER A 186 2.25 38.03 14.62
CA SER A 186 1.42 39.11 14.11
C SER A 186 0.48 39.63 15.21
N PRO A 187 0.16 40.94 15.25
CA PRO A 187 -0.71 41.49 16.26
C PRO A 187 -2.14 40.97 16.12
N LEU A 188 -2.83 40.74 17.25
CA LEU A 188 -4.25 40.35 17.25
C LEU A 188 -5.11 41.38 16.49
N LEU A 189 -6.14 40.91 15.78
CA LEU A 189 -7.05 41.80 15.05
C LEU A 189 -7.67 42.86 15.96
N GLY A 190 -7.87 44.07 15.40
CA GLY A 190 -8.47 45.21 16.11
C GLY A 190 -9.88 44.95 16.65
N THR A 191 -10.57 43.95 16.09
CA THR A 191 -11.91 43.48 16.47
C THR A 191 -11.96 42.80 17.83
N PHE A 192 -10.85 42.22 18.31
CA PHE A 192 -10.77 41.68 19.66
C PHE A 192 -10.85 42.81 20.70
N ASN A 193 -11.76 42.65 21.66
CA ASN A 193 -11.89 43.52 22.82
C ASN A 193 -10.95 43.02 23.93
N LEU A 194 -9.87 43.77 24.17
CA LEU A 194 -8.80 43.45 25.13
C LEU A 194 -9.24 43.48 26.60
N ALA A 195 -10.44 43.98 26.90
CA ALA A 195 -11.01 44.02 28.25
C ALA A 195 -11.97 42.84 28.54
N ASN A 196 -12.44 42.14 27.51
CA ASN A 196 -13.33 41.00 27.65
C ASN A 196 -12.53 39.69 27.65
N PRO A 197 -13.08 38.59 28.20
CA PRO A 197 -12.42 37.29 28.16
C PRO A 197 -12.12 36.86 26.72
N ILE A 198 -10.89 36.38 26.51
CA ILE A 198 -10.42 35.77 25.25
C ILE A 198 -10.03 34.33 25.58
N THR A 199 -10.44 33.41 24.74
CA THR A 199 -10.11 31.98 24.80
C THR A 199 -9.03 31.66 23.78
N PHE A 200 -8.04 30.87 24.20
CA PHE A 200 -6.90 30.46 23.40
C PHE A 200 -6.90 28.94 23.35
N GLU A 201 -7.09 28.36 22.18
CA GLU A 201 -7.15 26.92 21.97
C GLU A 201 -6.02 26.52 21.02
N ALA A 202 -5.28 25.46 21.35
CA ALA A 202 -4.27 24.92 20.48
C ALA A 202 -4.33 23.39 20.53
N ASP A 203 -4.35 22.76 19.37
CA ASP A 203 -4.16 21.33 19.26
C ASP A 203 -2.68 21.04 19.05
N ARG A 204 -2.09 20.31 19.98
CA ARG A 204 -0.71 19.84 19.87
C ARG A 204 -0.69 18.40 19.41
N GLN A 205 0.04 18.15 18.32
CA GLN A 205 0.35 16.82 17.83
C GLN A 205 1.87 16.68 17.68
N GLU A 206 2.44 15.62 18.25
CA GLU A 206 3.87 15.34 18.09
C GLU A 206 4.14 13.83 18.10
N ASP A 207 5.08 13.40 17.27
CA ASP A 207 5.48 12.00 17.18
C ASP A 207 6.68 11.72 18.07
N ARG A 208 6.63 10.57 18.77
CA ARG A 208 7.66 10.12 19.71
C ARG A 208 7.92 8.64 19.55
N LEU A 209 9.20 8.25 19.59
CA LEU A 209 9.60 6.85 19.60
C LEU A 209 9.48 6.26 21.02
N LEU A 210 8.86 5.10 21.11
CA LEU A 210 8.83 4.32 22.34
C LEU A 210 10.16 3.61 22.60
N LYS A 211 10.65 3.71 23.83
CA LYS A 211 11.83 2.99 24.30
C LYS A 211 11.46 1.59 24.78
N SER A 212 10.38 1.46 25.55
CA SER A 212 9.89 0.19 26.06
C SER A 212 8.41 0.26 26.45
N VAL A 213 7.75 -0.89 26.49
CA VAL A 213 6.35 -1.05 26.86
C VAL A 213 6.25 -2.12 27.95
N ASN A 214 5.46 -1.84 28.99
CA ASN A 214 5.11 -2.83 30.01
C ASN A 214 3.60 -3.08 29.97
N LEU A 215 3.20 -4.24 29.44
CA LEU A 215 1.80 -4.64 29.30
C LEU A 215 1.12 -4.93 30.65
N ALA A 216 1.86 -5.46 31.63
CA ALA A 216 1.29 -5.80 32.95
C ALA A 216 0.94 -4.55 33.77
N MET A 217 1.70 -3.47 33.59
CA MET A 217 1.51 -2.20 34.30
C MET A 217 0.88 -1.10 33.43
N ASN A 218 0.49 -1.40 32.18
CA ASN A 218 0.02 -0.42 31.19
C ASN A 218 0.89 0.86 31.16
N THR A 219 2.20 0.68 31.07
CA THR A 219 3.17 1.78 31.15
C THR A 219 3.98 1.89 29.86
N LEU A 220 4.06 3.10 29.31
CA LEU A 220 4.92 3.48 28.19
C LEU A 220 6.16 4.19 28.70
N THR A 221 7.33 3.87 28.13
CA THR A 221 8.59 4.60 28.39
C THR A 221 9.08 5.23 27.10
N TRP A 222 9.42 6.51 27.16
CA TRP A 222 9.81 7.32 26.02
C TRP A 222 11.32 7.37 25.83
N THR A 223 11.75 7.61 24.59
CA THR A 223 13.15 7.89 24.26
C THR A 223 13.57 9.27 24.76
N ASP A 224 12.70 10.26 24.56
CA ASP A 224 12.84 11.65 25.03
C ASP A 224 11.66 12.03 25.93
N SER A 225 11.87 12.99 26.85
CA SER A 225 10.81 13.46 27.74
C SER A 225 9.68 14.16 26.97
N LEU A 226 8.45 13.91 27.38
CA LEU A 226 7.26 14.63 26.90
C LEU A 226 7.18 16.06 27.43
N VAL A 227 7.91 16.42 28.49
CA VAL A 227 7.92 17.76 29.09
C VAL A 227 9.13 18.53 28.53
N PRO A 228 9.00 19.84 28.20
CA PRO A 228 7.86 20.73 28.42
C PRO A 228 6.83 20.73 27.30
N ALA A 229 6.96 19.83 26.31
CA ALA A 229 6.09 19.82 25.14
C ALA A 229 4.61 19.61 25.50
N PHE A 230 4.33 18.64 26.36
CA PHE A 230 2.98 18.28 26.78
C PHE A 230 2.79 18.53 28.28
N ASN A 231 1.55 18.85 28.65
CA ASN A 231 1.17 18.88 30.05
C ASN A 231 0.74 17.48 30.48
N VAL A 232 1.60 16.79 31.22
CA VAL A 232 1.34 15.43 31.69
C VAL A 232 0.13 15.31 32.62
N ASN A 233 -0.37 16.42 33.17
CA ASN A 233 -1.54 16.42 34.06
C ASN A 233 -2.87 16.68 33.34
N GLN A 234 -2.85 16.93 32.03
CA GLN A 234 -4.04 17.12 31.21
C GLN A 234 -4.30 15.89 30.34
N PRO A 235 -5.54 15.65 29.86
CA PRO A 235 -5.83 14.54 28.96
C PRO A 235 -4.88 14.52 27.75
N MET A 236 -4.39 13.33 27.43
CA MET A 236 -3.59 13.06 26.22
C MET A 236 -4.09 11.79 25.58
N GLN A 237 -4.11 11.80 24.25
CA GLN A 237 -4.36 10.64 23.41
C GLN A 237 -3.03 10.17 22.80
N PHE A 238 -2.84 8.86 22.79
CA PHE A 238 -1.68 8.19 22.23
C PHE A 238 -2.16 7.24 21.16
N ASP A 239 -1.70 7.47 19.93
CA ASP A 239 -2.02 6.65 18.79
C ASP A 239 -0.76 5.87 18.35
N SER A 240 -0.87 4.55 18.22
CA SER A 240 0.15 3.65 17.63
C SER A 240 -0.44 2.87 16.42
N GLY A 241 0.40 2.10 15.72
CA GLY A 241 0.01 1.35 14.53
C GLY A 241 -0.01 2.19 13.25
N ALA A 242 -0.41 1.57 12.14
CA ALA A 242 -0.40 2.20 10.83
C ALA A 242 -1.44 3.33 10.74
N ALA A 243 -1.03 4.51 10.27
CA ALA A 243 -1.92 5.64 10.06
C ALA A 243 -1.48 6.51 8.89
N GLU A 244 -2.46 7.14 8.26
CA GLU A 244 -2.27 8.11 7.19
C GLU A 244 -1.83 9.45 7.76
N ALA A 245 -0.84 10.07 7.11
CA ALA A 245 -0.52 11.46 7.38
C ALA A 245 -1.70 12.32 6.95
N GLN A 246 -2.07 13.31 7.77
CA GLN A 246 -3.24 14.13 7.52
C GLN A 246 -2.99 15.60 7.84
N GLY A 247 -3.82 16.47 7.28
CA GLY A 247 -3.83 17.90 7.54
C GLY A 247 -5.17 18.49 7.13
N THR A 248 -5.64 19.47 7.90
CA THR A 248 -6.93 20.10 7.67
C THR A 248 -6.74 21.49 7.07
N LEU A 249 -7.48 21.78 6.00
CA LEU A 249 -7.68 23.14 5.50
C LEU A 249 -8.88 23.75 6.20
N TYR A 250 -8.77 25.03 6.49
CA TYR A 250 -9.78 25.82 7.19
C TYR A 250 -10.28 26.92 6.27
N ASP A 251 -11.49 27.38 6.53
CA ASP A 251 -12.12 28.47 5.82
C ASP A 251 -11.80 29.83 6.46
N VAL A 252 -12.30 30.93 5.88
CA VAL A 252 -11.99 32.30 6.36
C VAL A 252 -12.57 32.60 7.75
N ALA A 253 -13.51 31.79 8.24
CA ALA A 253 -14.07 31.89 9.58
C ALA A 253 -13.36 30.97 10.58
N GLY A 254 -12.31 30.25 10.15
CA GLY A 254 -11.56 29.31 10.98
C GLY A 254 -12.26 27.97 11.19
N ASN A 255 -13.32 27.66 10.44
CA ASN A 255 -13.97 26.36 10.49
C ASN A 255 -13.24 25.36 9.57
N PRO A 256 -13.12 24.08 9.97
CA PRO A 256 -12.49 23.06 9.13
C PRO A 256 -13.35 22.80 7.89
N THR A 257 -12.74 22.86 6.70
CA THR A 257 -13.46 22.71 5.42
C THR A 257 -13.09 21.43 4.67
N LEU A 258 -11.79 21.13 4.57
CA LEU A 258 -11.30 19.98 3.81
C LEU A 258 -10.25 19.24 4.63
N LEU A 259 -10.49 17.98 4.92
CA LEU A 259 -9.45 17.09 5.44
C LEU A 259 -8.67 16.53 4.25
N VAL A 260 -7.35 16.67 4.29
CA VAL A 260 -6.45 16.10 3.29
C VAL A 260 -5.61 15.01 3.96
N GLN A 261 -5.59 13.83 3.37
CA GLN A 261 -4.87 12.66 3.87
C GLN A 261 -3.91 12.14 2.82
N ALA A 262 -2.82 11.51 3.23
CA ALA A 262 -1.99 10.72 2.34
C ALA A 262 -2.79 9.52 1.82
N ALA A 263 -2.51 9.07 0.59
CA ALA A 263 -3.30 8.01 -0.05
C ALA A 263 -3.25 6.63 0.64
N ASN A 264 -2.33 6.44 1.60
CA ASN A 264 -2.22 5.24 2.41
C ASN A 264 -1.30 5.51 3.61
N ALA A 265 -1.42 4.65 4.61
CA ALA A 265 -0.67 4.75 5.85
C ALA A 265 0.86 4.77 5.63
N GLY A 266 1.56 5.51 6.48
CA GLY A 266 3.02 5.47 6.54
C GLY A 266 3.68 6.82 6.68
N THR A 267 4.92 6.79 7.17
CA THR A 267 5.75 7.99 7.42
C THR A 267 6.10 8.73 6.12
N TRP A 268 6.00 8.06 4.96
CA TRP A 268 6.16 8.69 3.65
C TRP A 268 5.14 9.83 3.43
N GLY A 269 3.94 9.72 4.02
CA GLY A 269 2.87 10.70 3.91
C GLY A 269 3.24 12.05 4.52
N ASP A 270 4.09 12.06 5.55
CA ASP A 270 4.63 13.28 6.12
C ASP A 270 5.55 14.03 5.15
N GLY A 271 5.95 13.39 4.04
CA GLY A 271 6.66 14.04 2.93
C GLY A 271 5.76 14.78 1.93
N VAL A 272 4.44 14.65 2.08
CA VAL A 272 3.44 15.23 1.17
C VAL A 272 3.07 16.63 1.62
N VAL A 273 3.15 17.57 0.67
CA VAL A 273 2.78 18.96 0.85
C VAL A 273 1.73 19.33 -0.18
N VAL A 274 0.65 19.95 0.27
CA VAL A 274 -0.45 20.39 -0.61
C VAL A 274 -0.51 21.89 -0.62
N GLU A 275 -0.35 22.47 -1.80
CA GLU A 275 -0.49 23.90 -2.05
C GLU A 275 -1.93 24.19 -2.48
N VAL A 276 -2.55 25.16 -1.84
CA VAL A 276 -3.91 25.60 -2.16
C VAL A 276 -3.87 26.98 -2.80
N SER A 277 -4.63 27.15 -3.88
CA SER A 277 -4.75 28.43 -4.58
C SER A 277 -6.19 28.66 -5.03
N GLN A 278 -6.64 29.90 -5.01
CA GLN A 278 -7.93 30.27 -5.60
C GLN A 278 -7.78 30.42 -7.11
N SER A 279 -8.80 30.01 -7.85
CA SER A 279 -8.85 30.07 -9.31
C SER A 279 -10.21 30.52 -9.80
N SER A 280 -10.23 31.28 -10.89
CA SER A 280 -11.45 31.58 -11.63
C SER A 280 -11.28 31.08 -13.06
N LEU A 281 -12.12 30.16 -13.49
CA LEU A 281 -12.02 29.54 -14.81
C LEU A 281 -12.78 30.30 -15.89
N ALA A 282 -13.85 31.01 -15.54
CA ALA A 282 -14.68 31.72 -16.50
C ALA A 282 -15.17 33.07 -15.96
N ALA A 283 -15.19 34.06 -16.86
CA ALA A 283 -15.76 35.37 -16.61
C ALA A 283 -16.65 35.76 -17.79
N THR A 284 -17.78 36.40 -17.50
CA THR A 284 -18.70 36.93 -18.50
C THR A 284 -19.40 38.17 -17.96
N GLN A 285 -20.15 38.84 -18.83
CA GLN A 285 -20.99 39.97 -18.44
C GLN A 285 -22.35 39.85 -19.15
N THR A 286 -23.32 40.59 -18.64
CA THR A 286 -24.64 40.70 -19.28
C THR A 286 -24.53 41.12 -20.75
N SER A 287 -25.36 40.52 -21.60
CA SER A 287 -25.48 40.89 -23.02
C SER A 287 -26.18 42.24 -23.19
N SER A 288 -26.30 42.71 -24.43
CA SER A 288 -27.07 43.91 -24.78
C SER A 288 -28.59 43.71 -24.71
N GLN A 289 -29.07 42.50 -24.42
CA GLN A 289 -30.50 42.23 -24.25
C GLN A 289 -31.00 42.74 -22.90
N PRO A 290 -32.25 43.26 -22.83
CA PRO A 290 -32.87 43.63 -21.56
C PRO A 290 -32.89 42.45 -20.58
N GLN A 291 -32.35 42.65 -19.38
CA GLN A 291 -32.27 41.58 -18.38
C GLN A 291 -33.67 41.27 -17.78
N PRO A 292 -33.97 39.99 -17.48
CA PRO A 292 -35.25 39.62 -16.88
C PRO A 292 -35.48 40.30 -15.52
N ALA A 293 -36.63 40.96 -15.36
CA ALA A 293 -36.99 41.66 -14.12
C ALA A 293 -37.15 40.70 -12.91
N SER A 294 -37.36 39.40 -13.15
CA SER A 294 -37.46 38.39 -12.10
C SER A 294 -36.14 38.12 -11.37
N GLY A 295 -35.00 38.46 -11.99
CA GLY A 295 -33.65 38.17 -11.46
C GLY A 295 -33.32 36.67 -11.37
N ALA A 296 -34.19 35.77 -11.81
CA ALA A 296 -34.01 34.31 -11.76
C ALA A 296 -33.06 33.79 -12.85
N SER A 297 -32.83 34.59 -13.90
CA SER A 297 -31.89 34.29 -14.97
C SER A 297 -31.23 35.56 -15.50
N SER A 298 -30.11 35.40 -16.20
CA SER A 298 -29.37 36.50 -16.82
C SER A 298 -28.90 36.13 -18.23
N PHE A 299 -29.13 37.03 -19.18
CA PHE A 299 -28.61 36.89 -20.54
C PHE A 299 -27.17 37.38 -20.59
N VAL A 300 -26.23 36.53 -20.99
CA VAL A 300 -24.79 36.82 -20.93
C VAL A 300 -24.14 36.78 -22.32
N GLN A 301 -22.95 37.36 -22.45
CA GLN A 301 -22.19 37.35 -23.71
C GLN A 301 -21.71 35.94 -24.10
N SER A 302 -21.30 35.17 -23.10
CA SER A 302 -20.85 33.78 -23.21
C SER A 302 -21.27 33.00 -21.95
N VAL A 303 -21.67 31.75 -22.15
CA VAL A 303 -21.86 30.75 -21.08
C VAL A 303 -20.71 29.73 -21.02
N ALA A 304 -19.68 29.89 -21.86
CA ALA A 304 -18.55 28.97 -21.87
C ALA A 304 -17.83 28.98 -20.52
N GLY A 305 -17.63 27.78 -19.94
CA GLY A 305 -17.02 27.60 -18.63
C GLY A 305 -17.98 27.75 -17.43
N PHE A 306 -19.24 28.15 -17.67
CA PHE A 306 -20.29 28.11 -16.65
C PHE A 306 -21.03 26.78 -16.75
N LEU A 307 -20.96 25.96 -15.71
CA LEU A 307 -21.65 24.67 -15.64
C LEU A 307 -22.77 24.75 -14.60
N LYS A 308 -23.66 23.77 -14.65
CA LYS A 308 -24.63 23.55 -13.58
C LYS A 308 -23.90 23.33 -12.25
N PHE A 309 -24.38 23.99 -11.21
CA PHE A 309 -23.79 24.03 -9.85
C PHE A 309 -22.48 24.81 -9.72
N SER A 310 -22.04 25.55 -10.74
CA SER A 310 -20.90 26.47 -10.59
C SER A 310 -21.24 27.60 -9.63
N LEU A 311 -20.32 27.91 -8.72
CA LEU A 311 -20.42 29.06 -7.83
C LEU A 311 -19.94 30.31 -8.56
N VAL A 312 -20.79 31.32 -8.62
CA VAL A 312 -20.54 32.53 -9.41
C VAL A 312 -20.61 33.76 -8.52
N LYS A 313 -19.54 34.55 -8.53
CA LYS A 313 -19.52 35.91 -8.02
C LYS A 313 -20.15 36.84 -9.05
N PHE A 314 -21.17 37.58 -8.64
CA PHE A 314 -21.67 38.69 -9.44
C PHE A 314 -21.24 40.01 -8.83
N TYR A 315 -20.94 41.01 -9.67
CA TYR A 315 -20.67 42.36 -9.20
C TYR A 315 -21.05 43.44 -10.22
N GLN A 316 -21.37 44.62 -9.69
CA GLN A 316 -21.67 45.84 -10.42
C GLN A 316 -21.05 47.03 -9.70
N SER A 317 -20.45 47.96 -10.43
CA SER A 317 -19.73 49.10 -9.85
C SER A 317 -20.62 50.29 -9.49
N ASN A 318 -21.81 50.40 -10.09
CA ASN A 318 -22.74 51.49 -9.84
C ASN A 318 -24.22 51.04 -10.02
N PRO A 319 -24.96 50.77 -8.93
CA PRO A 319 -24.51 50.79 -7.53
C PRO A 319 -23.45 49.72 -7.24
N ALA A 320 -22.55 49.98 -6.30
CA ALA A 320 -21.53 49.03 -5.86
C ALA A 320 -22.18 47.87 -5.10
N ILE A 321 -22.45 46.77 -5.81
CA ILE A 321 -23.11 45.59 -5.27
C ILE A 321 -22.34 44.36 -5.73
N SER A 322 -22.05 43.46 -4.80
CA SER A 322 -21.49 42.14 -5.10
C SER A 322 -22.18 41.07 -4.28
N GLY A 323 -22.19 39.84 -4.78
CA GLY A 323 -22.66 38.69 -4.06
C GLY A 323 -22.40 37.41 -4.85
N TYR A 324 -23.02 36.32 -4.40
CA TYR A 324 -22.76 34.99 -4.95
C TYR A 324 -24.06 34.26 -5.27
N ARG A 325 -24.05 33.49 -6.35
CA ARG A 325 -25.16 32.60 -6.76
C ARG A 325 -24.61 31.29 -7.27
N LEU A 326 -25.42 30.24 -7.15
CA LEU A 326 -25.17 28.98 -7.83
C LEU A 326 -25.93 28.97 -9.15
N VAL A 327 -25.29 28.42 -10.18
CA VAL A 327 -25.95 28.17 -11.47
C VAL A 327 -26.87 26.96 -11.32
N SER A 328 -28.19 27.16 -11.44
CA SER A 328 -29.18 26.09 -11.38
C SER A 328 -29.31 25.33 -12.70
N ASP A 329 -29.15 26.04 -13.83
CA ASP A 329 -29.09 25.47 -15.18
C ASP A 329 -28.45 26.47 -16.17
N VAL A 330 -28.05 25.97 -17.35
CA VAL A 330 -27.43 26.78 -18.42
C VAL A 330 -28.10 26.49 -19.76
N ASP A 331 -28.58 27.52 -20.43
CA ASP A 331 -29.05 27.43 -21.82
C ASP A 331 -27.96 27.98 -22.76
N PRO A 332 -27.23 27.10 -23.48
CA PRO A 332 -26.17 27.51 -24.39
C PRO A 332 -26.68 28.16 -25.69
N ILE A 333 -27.92 27.88 -26.10
CA ILE A 333 -28.51 28.43 -27.32
C ILE A 333 -28.95 29.86 -27.05
N ALA A 334 -29.68 30.08 -25.95
CA ALA A 334 -30.13 31.40 -25.54
C ALA A 334 -29.04 32.23 -24.84
N LYS A 335 -27.89 31.63 -24.52
CA LYS A 335 -26.81 32.22 -23.70
C LYS A 335 -27.33 32.74 -22.36
N THR A 336 -28.11 31.90 -21.68
CA THR A 336 -28.77 32.25 -20.42
C THR A 336 -28.18 31.45 -19.28
N LEU A 337 -27.82 32.15 -18.19
CA LEU A 337 -27.53 31.53 -16.90
C LEU A 337 -28.80 31.58 -16.04
N MET A 338 -29.19 30.45 -15.46
CA MET A 338 -30.28 30.36 -14.49
C MET A 338 -29.71 30.24 -13.08
N TRP A 339 -30.28 30.98 -12.13
CA TRP A 339 -29.77 31.08 -10.76
C TRP A 339 -30.55 30.19 -9.80
N ASP A 340 -29.90 29.75 -8.72
CA ASP A 340 -30.55 29.05 -7.61
C ASP A 340 -31.54 29.94 -6.85
N LYS A 341 -31.18 31.22 -6.70
CA LYS A 341 -32.01 32.26 -6.09
C LYS A 341 -31.95 33.53 -6.93
N PRO A 342 -33.04 34.31 -7.02
CA PRO A 342 -33.02 35.57 -7.75
C PRO A 342 -31.87 36.50 -7.35
N LEU A 343 -31.27 37.16 -8.33
CA LEU A 343 -30.30 38.23 -8.10
C LEU A 343 -30.94 39.38 -7.29
N PRO A 344 -30.18 40.12 -6.46
CA PRO A 344 -30.74 41.19 -5.64
C PRO A 344 -31.43 42.27 -6.47
N ALA A 345 -32.64 42.67 -6.08
CA ALA A 345 -33.41 43.73 -6.75
C ALA A 345 -32.74 45.12 -6.74
N ALA A 346 -31.70 45.30 -5.91
CA ALA A 346 -30.90 46.51 -5.84
C ALA A 346 -29.94 46.67 -7.04
N LEU A 347 -29.69 45.61 -7.83
CA LEU A 347 -28.88 45.69 -9.04
C LEU A 347 -29.59 46.51 -10.12
N ASN A 348 -28.83 47.37 -10.81
CA ASN A 348 -29.33 48.12 -11.95
C ASN A 348 -29.25 47.26 -13.22
N LEU A 349 -30.39 46.71 -13.63
CA LEU A 349 -30.52 45.84 -14.81
C LEU A 349 -30.23 46.55 -16.16
N ALA A 350 -30.14 47.88 -16.18
CA ALA A 350 -29.76 48.66 -17.37
C ALA A 350 -28.24 48.89 -17.49
N GLN A 351 -27.47 48.51 -16.46
CA GLN A 351 -26.02 48.59 -16.44
C GLN A 351 -25.42 47.18 -16.50
N PRO A 352 -24.18 47.02 -17.01
CA PRO A 352 -23.56 45.71 -17.08
C PRO A 352 -23.38 45.10 -15.68
N ILE A 353 -23.68 43.81 -15.56
CA ILE A 353 -23.37 42.98 -14.39
C ILE A 353 -22.31 41.98 -14.83
N PHE A 354 -21.23 41.89 -14.06
CA PHE A 354 -20.13 40.97 -14.30
C PHE A 354 -20.33 39.70 -13.48
N PHE A 355 -19.94 38.56 -14.05
CA PHE A 355 -20.05 37.23 -13.46
C PHE A 355 -18.72 36.51 -13.59
N GLU A 356 -18.20 35.99 -12.48
CA GLU A 356 -16.94 35.23 -12.43
C GLU A 356 -17.16 33.94 -11.66
N THR A 357 -16.66 32.82 -12.17
CA THR A 357 -16.70 31.55 -11.43
C THR A 357 -15.67 31.54 -10.31
N LEU A 358 -15.98 30.83 -9.23
CA LEU A 358 -15.11 30.66 -8.08
C LEU A 358 -14.80 29.19 -7.88
N GLU A 359 -13.54 28.85 -8.06
CA GLU A 359 -12.99 27.53 -7.84
C GLU A 359 -11.69 27.63 -7.02
N PHE A 360 -11.15 26.49 -6.61
CA PHE A 360 -9.81 26.42 -6.04
C PHE A 360 -9.01 25.30 -6.70
N SER A 361 -7.70 25.33 -6.53
CA SER A 361 -6.78 24.36 -7.11
C SER A 361 -5.89 23.78 -6.02
N LEU A 362 -5.64 22.47 -6.10
CA LEU A 362 -4.70 21.78 -5.22
C LEU A 362 -3.50 21.28 -6.03
N ALA A 363 -2.29 21.64 -5.61
CA ALA A 363 -1.06 21.10 -6.17
C ALA A 363 -0.34 20.25 -5.11
N VAL A 364 0.02 19.02 -5.47
CA VAL A 364 0.61 18.04 -4.57
C VAL A 364 2.10 17.91 -4.83
N PHE A 365 2.90 18.14 -3.80
CA PHE A 365 4.35 18.00 -3.81
C PHE A 365 4.76 16.84 -2.91
N LEU A 366 5.78 16.08 -3.34
CA LEU A 366 6.42 15.05 -2.53
C LEU A 366 7.92 15.35 -2.48
N LYS A 367 8.47 15.56 -1.27
CA LYS A 367 9.89 15.92 -1.06
C LYS A 367 10.33 17.12 -1.92
N GLY A 368 9.45 18.12 -2.04
CA GLY A 368 9.69 19.35 -2.81
C GLY A 368 9.49 19.24 -4.33
N ARG A 369 9.21 18.06 -4.88
CA ARG A 369 8.90 17.88 -6.30
C ARG A 369 7.40 17.91 -6.53
N LEU A 370 6.94 18.69 -7.51
CA LEU A 370 5.55 18.69 -7.95
C LEU A 370 5.20 17.34 -8.59
N MET A 371 4.14 16.70 -8.08
CA MET A 371 3.70 15.37 -8.51
C MET A 371 2.39 15.43 -9.29
N GLU A 372 1.38 16.15 -8.75
CA GLU A 372 0.03 16.23 -9.32
C GLU A 372 -0.54 17.64 -9.15
N ILE A 373 -1.41 18.06 -10.07
CA ILE A 373 -2.15 19.32 -9.98
C ILE A 373 -3.62 19.05 -10.33
N PHE A 374 -4.51 19.51 -9.47
CA PHE A 374 -5.96 19.45 -9.62
C PHE A 374 -6.52 20.87 -9.69
N PRO A 375 -6.60 21.48 -10.88
CA PRO A 375 -7.10 22.84 -11.01
C PRO A 375 -8.63 22.88 -10.91
N GLY A 376 -9.24 24.00 -10.52
CA GLY A 376 -10.67 24.22 -10.74
C GLY A 376 -11.64 23.27 -10.02
N LEU A 377 -11.32 22.92 -8.79
CA LEU A 377 -12.13 22.11 -7.87
C LEU A 377 -13.26 22.95 -7.26
N SER A 378 -14.34 22.26 -6.88
CA SER A 378 -15.51 22.84 -6.23
C SER A 378 -15.85 22.08 -4.95
N LEU A 379 -16.34 22.81 -3.93
CA LEU A 379 -16.95 22.22 -2.73
C LEU A 379 -18.46 21.97 -2.86
N VAL A 380 -19.05 22.31 -4.02
CA VAL A 380 -20.47 22.05 -4.26
C VAL A 380 -20.65 20.57 -4.61
N GLY A 381 -21.31 19.81 -3.74
CA GLY A 381 -21.43 18.34 -3.84
C GLY A 381 -21.97 17.78 -5.16
N ASP A 382 -22.86 18.50 -5.85
CA ASP A 382 -23.43 18.08 -7.13
C ASP A 382 -22.62 18.54 -8.35
N HIS A 383 -21.56 19.32 -8.15
CA HIS A 383 -20.70 19.81 -9.24
C HIS A 383 -19.86 18.68 -9.82
N ILE A 384 -19.66 18.67 -11.14
CA ILE A 384 -18.87 17.62 -11.82
C ILE A 384 -17.39 17.60 -11.39
N ARG A 385 -16.91 18.73 -10.83
CA ARG A 385 -15.56 18.88 -10.26
C ARG A 385 -15.58 18.95 -8.74
N TYR A 386 -16.54 18.28 -8.11
CA TYR A 386 -16.63 18.17 -6.67
C TYR A 386 -15.37 17.49 -6.11
N VAL A 387 -14.68 18.15 -5.18
CA VAL A 387 -13.31 17.83 -4.76
C VAL A 387 -13.10 16.36 -4.38
N ASP A 388 -14.02 15.80 -3.60
CA ASP A 388 -14.00 14.41 -3.14
C ASP A 388 -14.01 13.45 -4.34
N SER A 389 -14.96 13.63 -5.26
CA SER A 389 -15.13 12.77 -6.43
C SER A 389 -13.95 12.82 -7.41
N VAL A 390 -13.31 13.99 -7.56
CA VAL A 390 -12.18 14.17 -8.48
C VAL A 390 -10.91 13.54 -7.91
N ILE A 391 -10.63 13.80 -6.62
CA ILE A 391 -9.36 13.39 -6.00
C ILE A 391 -9.39 11.93 -5.58
N ASN A 392 -10.47 11.47 -4.93
CA ASN A 392 -10.58 10.10 -4.45
C ASN A 392 -10.88 9.11 -5.59
N GLY A 393 -11.44 9.60 -6.68
CA GLY A 393 -12.02 8.79 -7.74
C GLY A 393 -13.43 8.32 -7.39
N PRO A 394 -14.20 7.82 -8.37
CA PRO A 394 -15.62 7.56 -8.18
C PRO A 394 -15.85 6.37 -7.22
N PRO A 395 -16.51 6.55 -6.05
CA PRO A 395 -16.92 5.41 -5.21
C PRO A 395 -18.08 4.65 -5.85
N THR A 396 -18.93 5.38 -6.59
CA THR A 396 -20.12 4.96 -7.36
C THR A 396 -20.66 6.24 -8.03
N SER A 397 -19.89 6.87 -8.92
CA SER A 397 -20.24 8.20 -9.41
C SER A 397 -21.40 8.20 -10.40
N LYS A 398 -22.34 9.12 -10.16
CA LYS A 398 -23.40 9.60 -11.09
C LYS A 398 -22.83 10.17 -12.41
N TYR A 399 -21.52 10.42 -12.49
CA TYR A 399 -20.79 10.93 -13.66
C TYR A 399 -19.49 10.14 -13.95
N PRO A 400 -19.16 9.83 -15.22
CA PRO A 400 -18.00 9.00 -15.57
C PRO A 400 -16.66 9.69 -15.27
N ALA A 401 -15.64 8.90 -14.91
CA ALA A 401 -14.27 9.36 -14.56
C ALA A 401 -13.58 10.20 -15.66
N THR A 402 -14.03 10.08 -16.91
CA THR A 402 -13.46 10.80 -18.06
C THR A 402 -13.68 12.32 -18.03
N ALA A 403 -14.62 12.83 -17.22
CA ALA A 403 -14.90 14.26 -17.14
C ALA A 403 -14.02 15.01 -16.12
N ALA A 404 -13.39 14.32 -15.16
CA ALA A 404 -12.69 14.91 -14.02
C ALA A 404 -11.16 14.65 -14.00
N GLY A 405 -10.66 13.71 -14.80
CA GLY A 405 -9.26 13.29 -14.80
C GLY A 405 -9.03 11.98 -14.02
N LEU A 406 -7.77 11.55 -13.92
CA LEU A 406 -7.40 10.39 -13.10
C LEU A 406 -7.39 10.78 -11.61
N PRO A 407 -7.82 9.86 -10.72
CA PRO A 407 -7.77 10.10 -9.28
C PRO A 407 -6.33 10.25 -8.79
N SER A 408 -6.16 10.89 -7.63
CA SER A 408 -4.83 11.09 -7.05
C SER A 408 -4.17 9.78 -6.64
N GLN A 409 -2.87 9.68 -6.88
CA GLN A 409 -2.05 8.57 -6.39
C GLN A 409 -1.41 8.85 -5.03
N TYR A 410 -1.45 10.10 -4.55
CA TYR A 410 -0.71 10.56 -3.37
C TYR A 410 -1.59 11.06 -2.23
N ILE A 411 -2.79 11.58 -2.51
CA ILE A 411 -3.69 12.11 -1.48
C ILE A 411 -5.11 11.56 -1.61
N ARG A 412 -5.83 11.61 -0.49
CA ARG A 412 -7.29 11.50 -0.38
C ARG A 412 -7.81 12.75 0.31
N VAL A 413 -9.08 13.06 0.09
CA VAL A 413 -9.71 14.25 0.66
C VAL A 413 -11.11 13.94 1.13
N ASP A 414 -11.49 14.47 2.29
CA ASP A 414 -12.86 14.43 2.79
C ASP A 414 -13.37 15.86 2.93
N ASP A 415 -14.50 16.16 2.28
CA ASP A 415 -15.22 17.42 2.51
C ASP A 415 -15.91 17.36 3.88
N LEU A 416 -15.43 18.19 4.80
CA LEU A 416 -15.95 18.30 6.17
C LEU A 416 -17.25 19.11 6.26
N LYS A 417 -17.71 19.68 5.14
CA LYS A 417 -18.96 20.43 5.02
C LYS A 417 -19.04 21.57 6.02
N SER A 418 -18.12 22.52 5.92
CA SER A 418 -18.12 23.72 6.76
C SER A 418 -19.51 24.37 6.80
N ILE A 419 -19.88 24.84 7.99
CA ILE A 419 -21.16 25.52 8.26
C ILE A 419 -21.23 26.93 7.66
N THR A 420 -20.08 27.48 7.24
CA THR A 420 -19.99 28.81 6.64
C THR A 420 -20.70 28.82 5.27
N PRO A 421 -21.46 29.87 4.92
CA PRO A 421 -22.09 29.95 3.60
C PRO A 421 -21.06 30.19 2.49
N TYR A 422 -21.37 29.74 1.27
CA TYR A 422 -20.55 30.03 0.09
C TYR A 422 -20.38 31.54 -0.14
N PRO A 423 -19.18 32.01 -0.54
CA PRO A 423 -17.96 31.25 -0.84
C PRO A 423 -17.03 31.10 0.37
N ASP A 424 -17.42 31.62 1.52
CA ASP A 424 -16.56 31.76 2.69
C ASP A 424 -16.25 30.41 3.36
N ASN A 425 -16.82 29.31 2.86
CA ASN A 425 -16.44 27.93 3.19
C ASN A 425 -15.31 27.36 2.33
N LEU A 426 -14.86 28.06 1.28
CA LEU A 426 -13.71 27.64 0.50
C LEU A 426 -12.44 27.67 1.36
N PRO A 427 -11.42 26.84 1.06
CA PRO A 427 -10.15 26.89 1.77
C PRO A 427 -9.52 28.29 1.73
N ASP A 428 -9.19 28.83 2.88
CA ASP A 428 -8.48 30.10 2.97
C ASP A 428 -6.99 29.89 2.69
N VAL A 429 -6.50 30.56 1.63
CA VAL A 429 -5.10 30.52 1.21
C VAL A 429 -4.18 31.31 2.15
N GLN A 430 -4.74 32.18 3.00
CA GLN A 430 -4.03 32.95 4.02
C GLN A 430 -4.12 32.31 5.41
N SER A 431 -4.77 31.14 5.53
CA SER A 431 -4.92 30.46 6.81
C SER A 431 -3.55 30.17 7.42
N PRO A 432 -3.28 30.51 8.68
CA PRO A 432 -1.92 30.52 9.23
C PRO A 432 -1.34 29.13 9.56
N GLN A 433 -2.13 28.04 9.44
CA GLN A 433 -1.54 26.70 9.35
C GLN A 433 -0.74 26.50 8.06
N LEU A 434 -1.03 27.28 7.02
CA LEU A 434 -0.30 27.27 5.76
C LEU A 434 0.97 28.09 5.90
N VAL A 435 2.08 27.53 5.44
CA VAL A 435 3.34 28.26 5.33
C VAL A 435 3.58 28.48 3.84
N GLN A 436 3.52 29.75 3.42
CA GLN A 436 3.56 30.14 1.99
C GLN A 436 2.43 29.50 1.15
N GLY A 437 1.22 29.37 1.70
CA GLY A 437 0.07 28.76 1.00
C GLY A 437 0.12 27.22 0.91
N ARG A 438 1.04 26.59 1.65
CA ARG A 438 1.26 25.13 1.64
C ARG A 438 0.94 24.48 2.97
N LEU A 439 0.14 23.42 2.90
CA LEU A 439 -0.20 22.52 4.00
C LEU A 439 0.76 21.32 4.00
N GLN A 440 1.45 21.11 5.12
CA GLN A 440 2.28 19.92 5.36
C GLN A 440 1.44 18.86 6.07
N LEU A 441 1.31 17.66 5.48
CA LEU A 441 0.65 16.53 6.16
C LEU A 441 1.55 16.00 7.28
N ARG A 442 0.93 15.49 8.36
CA ARG A 442 1.65 14.96 9.55
C ARG A 442 0.94 13.77 10.17
N GLY A 443 1.67 13.00 10.99
CA GLY A 443 1.13 11.88 11.77
C GLY A 443 1.05 10.57 11.01
N GLY A 444 1.74 10.47 9.87
CA GLY A 444 1.88 9.25 9.11
C GLY A 444 2.73 8.23 9.88
N ARG A 445 2.19 7.02 10.06
CA ARG A 445 2.85 5.94 10.82
C ARG A 445 2.82 4.66 10.02
N ASP A 446 3.93 3.93 10.04
CA ASP A 446 4.09 2.71 9.21
C ASP A 446 3.48 1.48 9.89
N GLY A 447 3.43 1.44 11.23
CA GLY A 447 2.90 0.32 12.00
C GLY A 447 3.78 -0.93 11.91
N ILE A 448 5.11 -0.75 11.86
CA ILE A 448 6.08 -1.83 11.64
C ILE A 448 6.49 -2.48 12.96
N ALA A 449 6.83 -1.68 13.97
CA ALA A 449 7.40 -2.20 15.21
C ALA A 449 6.40 -3.05 16.03
N ALA A 450 5.10 -2.79 15.85
CA ALA A 450 4.02 -3.46 16.55
C ALA A 450 3.45 -4.70 15.82
N LEU A 451 4.00 -5.06 14.65
CA LEU A 451 3.55 -6.22 13.86
C LEU A 451 3.52 -7.51 14.68
N GLN A 452 2.45 -8.27 14.52
CA GLN A 452 2.25 -9.58 15.14
C GLN A 452 2.21 -10.68 14.07
N PRO A 453 2.44 -11.96 14.43
CA PRO A 453 2.33 -13.09 13.49
C PRO A 453 0.98 -13.14 12.76
N MET A 454 -0.10 -12.82 13.48
CA MET A 454 -1.46 -12.77 12.92
C MET A 454 -1.65 -11.71 11.83
N ASP A 455 -0.82 -10.66 11.77
CA ASP A 455 -0.89 -9.68 10.69
C ASP A 455 -0.38 -10.27 9.37
N PHE A 456 0.45 -11.32 9.41
CA PHE A 456 0.92 -12.05 8.23
C PHE A 456 0.00 -13.20 7.84
N THR A 457 -0.60 -13.91 8.81
CA THR A 457 -1.49 -15.05 8.51
C THR A 457 -2.90 -14.61 8.19
N GLY A 458 -3.40 -13.56 8.85
CA GLY A 458 -4.83 -13.27 8.96
C GLY A 458 -5.49 -14.07 10.08
N ASP A 459 -6.56 -13.52 10.66
CA ASP A 459 -7.39 -14.20 11.66
C ASP A 459 -8.46 -15.05 10.94
N PRO A 460 -8.49 -16.39 11.13
CA PRO A 460 -9.52 -17.25 10.54
C PRO A 460 -10.95 -16.93 11.01
N ALA A 461 -11.11 -16.37 12.21
CA ALA A 461 -12.42 -16.02 12.77
C ALA A 461 -12.94 -14.66 12.26
N ALA A 462 -12.06 -13.82 11.71
CA ALA A 462 -12.43 -12.54 11.14
C ALA A 462 -13.04 -12.71 9.74
N GLY A 463 -14.11 -11.95 9.47
CA GLY A 463 -14.69 -11.84 8.13
C GLY A 463 -13.78 -11.08 7.15
N GLU A 464 -12.94 -10.17 7.66
CA GLU A 464 -11.95 -9.46 6.87
C GLU A 464 -10.71 -10.31 6.62
N LYS A 465 -10.40 -10.55 5.34
CA LYS A 465 -9.22 -11.30 4.93
C LYS A 465 -7.98 -10.41 5.00
N ARG A 466 -7.03 -10.76 5.86
CA ARG A 466 -5.73 -10.09 6.04
C ARG A 466 -4.60 -11.09 5.81
N GLY A 467 -3.38 -10.62 5.55
CA GLY A 467 -2.20 -11.45 5.40
C GLY A 467 -2.32 -12.46 4.25
N LEU A 468 -1.95 -13.72 4.51
CA LEU A 468 -2.11 -14.83 3.57
C LEU A 468 -3.56 -15.02 3.12
N ARG A 469 -4.54 -14.85 4.04
CA ARG A 469 -5.96 -14.99 3.70
C ARG A 469 -6.41 -13.99 2.63
N ALA A 470 -5.80 -12.80 2.57
CA ALA A 470 -6.10 -11.83 1.51
C ALA A 470 -5.73 -12.33 0.10
N LEU A 471 -4.92 -13.39 -0.02
CA LEU A 471 -4.61 -14.03 -1.30
C LEU A 471 -5.66 -15.09 -1.69
N GLU A 472 -6.56 -15.51 -0.81
CA GLU A 472 -7.57 -16.56 -1.11
C GLU A 472 -8.40 -16.22 -2.35
N ASP A 473 -8.73 -14.94 -2.56
CA ASP A 473 -9.59 -14.49 -3.66
C ASP A 473 -8.85 -14.30 -5.00
N VAL A 474 -7.55 -14.58 -5.05
CA VAL A 474 -6.70 -14.38 -6.23
C VAL A 474 -6.25 -15.72 -6.82
N GLU A 475 -7.01 -16.24 -7.78
CA GLU A 475 -6.80 -17.59 -8.33
C GLU A 475 -5.48 -17.77 -9.12
N GLU A 476 -4.98 -16.72 -9.77
CA GLU A 476 -3.81 -16.84 -10.66
C GLU A 476 -2.46 -17.06 -9.94
N ILE A 477 -2.43 -16.99 -8.61
CA ILE A 477 -1.20 -17.17 -7.82
C ILE A 477 -0.78 -18.64 -7.82
N SER A 478 0.48 -18.90 -8.15
CA SER A 478 1.08 -20.25 -8.13
C SER A 478 2.21 -20.38 -7.11
N ILE A 479 2.94 -19.31 -6.80
CA ILE A 479 4.08 -19.34 -5.85
C ILE A 479 3.78 -18.39 -4.69
N VAL A 480 4.02 -18.79 -3.43
CA VAL A 480 3.78 -17.93 -2.26
C VAL A 480 4.97 -17.93 -1.30
N ALA A 481 5.35 -16.76 -0.79
CA ALA A 481 6.37 -16.62 0.24
C ALA A 481 6.08 -15.46 1.21
N VAL A 482 6.57 -15.58 2.44
CA VAL A 482 6.45 -14.57 3.50
C VAL A 482 7.84 -14.20 4.02
N PRO A 483 8.62 -13.39 3.29
CA PRO A 483 10.03 -13.15 3.63
C PRO A 483 10.22 -12.31 4.90
N ASP A 484 9.29 -11.42 5.21
CA ASP A 484 9.46 -10.42 6.27
C ASP A 484 9.20 -10.92 7.68
N ILE A 485 8.63 -12.12 7.85
CA ILE A 485 8.61 -12.76 9.16
C ILE A 485 10.03 -13.07 9.68
N LEU A 486 11.00 -13.13 8.77
CA LEU A 486 12.41 -13.37 9.07
C LEU A 486 13.20 -12.08 9.31
N ILE A 487 12.54 -10.91 9.38
CA ILE A 487 13.23 -9.63 9.51
C ILE A 487 14.13 -9.59 10.74
N GLU A 488 15.40 -9.25 10.52
CA GLU A 488 16.33 -9.02 11.61
C GLU A 488 16.09 -7.64 12.24
N PRO A 489 16.23 -7.50 13.57
CA PRO A 489 16.00 -6.23 14.25
C PRO A 489 17.04 -5.19 13.82
N VAL A 490 16.58 -4.12 13.19
CA VAL A 490 17.38 -2.93 12.85
C VAL A 490 17.03 -1.80 13.84
N SER A 491 18.05 -1.13 14.39
CA SER A 491 17.85 0.06 15.23
C SER A 491 17.21 1.20 14.44
N PRO A 492 16.36 2.03 15.08
CA PRO A 492 15.69 3.12 14.38
C PRO A 492 16.73 4.12 13.86
N ALA A 493 16.62 4.52 12.59
CA ALA A 493 17.49 5.51 12.01
C ALA A 493 17.02 6.91 12.43
N LEU A 494 17.82 7.60 13.24
CA LEU A 494 17.67 9.04 13.48
C LEU A 494 18.43 9.76 12.36
N TYR A 495 17.71 10.39 11.44
CA TYR A 495 18.33 11.27 10.46
C TYR A 495 18.76 12.55 11.17
N ALA A 496 20.06 12.80 11.27
CA ALA A 496 20.55 14.11 11.69
C ALA A 496 20.11 15.16 10.65
N PRO A 497 19.66 16.36 11.07
CA PRO A 497 19.38 17.43 10.13
C PRO A 497 20.62 17.71 9.27
N ALA A 498 20.41 18.00 7.98
CA ALA A 498 21.50 18.30 7.07
C ALA A 498 22.38 19.41 7.68
N VAL A 499 23.69 19.14 7.82
CA VAL A 499 24.64 20.16 8.26
C VAL A 499 24.56 21.31 7.26
N PRO A 500 24.21 22.54 7.69
CA PRO A 500 24.14 23.65 6.77
C PRO A 500 25.49 23.79 6.07
N PRO A 501 25.52 24.09 4.76
CA PRO A 501 26.77 24.25 4.03
C PRO A 501 27.64 25.27 4.78
N ARG A 502 28.93 24.96 4.96
CA ARG A 502 29.87 25.93 5.51
C ARG A 502 29.83 27.16 4.62
N LEU A 503 29.42 28.30 5.20
CA LEU A 503 29.44 29.58 4.52
C LEU A 503 30.87 29.88 4.08
N ASP A 504 31.07 30.13 2.79
CA ASP A 504 32.33 30.59 2.26
C ASP A 504 32.59 32.01 2.82
N PRO A 505 33.63 32.23 3.63
CA PRO A 505 33.92 33.52 4.26
C PRO A 505 34.27 34.63 3.25
N CYS A 506 34.49 34.29 1.97
CA CYS A 506 34.82 35.25 0.92
C CYS A 506 33.61 35.76 0.11
N LEU A 507 32.40 35.23 0.34
CA LEU A 507 31.18 35.70 -0.32
C LEU A 507 30.33 36.56 0.63
N PRO A 508 29.74 37.68 0.17
CA PRO A 508 28.77 38.41 0.97
C PRO A 508 27.61 37.48 1.31
N CYS A 509 27.24 37.42 2.59
CA CYS A 509 26.14 36.59 3.06
C CYS A 509 24.89 36.86 2.20
N PRO A 510 24.36 35.88 1.45
CA PRO A 510 23.02 36.03 0.92
C PRO A 510 22.09 36.24 2.11
N ALA A 511 21.14 37.19 2.01
CA ALA A 511 20.02 37.26 2.95
C ALA A 511 19.48 35.84 3.10
N PRO A 512 19.13 35.38 4.32
CA PRO A 512 18.59 34.05 4.50
C PRO A 512 17.38 33.94 3.58
N THR A 513 17.54 33.27 2.45
CA THR A 513 16.41 32.70 1.72
C THR A 513 15.73 31.87 2.77
N ALA A 514 14.51 32.25 3.16
CA ALA A 514 13.67 31.46 4.03
C ALA A 514 13.75 30.04 3.49
N SER A 515 14.52 29.21 4.21
CA SER A 515 14.84 27.87 3.78
C SER A 515 13.52 27.20 3.46
N ALA A 516 13.43 26.54 2.30
CA ALA A 516 12.46 25.46 2.15
C ALA A 516 12.53 24.65 3.45
N PHE A 517 11.36 24.39 4.06
CA PHE A 517 11.23 23.73 5.35
C PHE A 517 12.39 22.77 5.58
N PRO A 518 13.19 22.88 6.65
CA PRO A 518 14.12 21.83 6.97
C PRO A 518 13.27 20.58 7.19
N PHE A 519 13.14 19.77 6.15
CA PHE A 519 12.43 18.51 6.17
C PHE A 519 13.31 17.61 7.04
N SER A 520 13.08 17.64 8.35
CA SER A 520 13.54 16.57 9.21
C SER A 520 12.59 15.41 8.90
N PRO A 521 13.04 14.35 8.20
CA PRO A 521 12.20 13.19 8.02
C PRO A 521 11.77 12.68 9.42
N PRO A 522 10.52 12.24 9.58
CA PRO A 522 10.07 11.65 10.84
C PRO A 522 10.96 10.46 11.21
N PRO A 523 11.07 10.13 12.51
CA PRO A 523 11.82 8.95 12.95
C PRO A 523 11.25 7.69 12.31
N SER A 524 12.10 6.82 11.78
CA SER A 524 11.65 5.53 11.24
C SER A 524 11.41 4.53 12.37
N GLU A 525 10.32 3.77 12.31
CA GLU A 525 10.06 2.67 13.25
C GLU A 525 11.14 1.57 13.19
N SER A 526 11.40 0.96 14.34
CA SER A 526 12.28 -0.22 14.43
C SER A 526 11.64 -1.43 13.74
N ALA A 527 12.47 -2.33 13.21
CA ALA A 527 11.97 -3.62 12.76
C ALA A 527 11.39 -4.44 13.93
N PRO A 528 10.30 -5.20 13.72
CA PRO A 528 9.73 -6.06 14.76
C PRO A 528 10.71 -7.17 15.15
N ARG A 529 10.47 -7.78 16.31
CA ARG A 529 11.21 -8.96 16.77
C ARG A 529 10.26 -10.13 16.86
N PHE A 530 10.53 -11.17 16.08
CA PHE A 530 9.78 -12.42 16.11
C PHE A 530 10.60 -13.51 16.79
N SER A 531 9.93 -14.33 17.62
CA SER A 531 10.54 -15.52 18.18
C SER A 531 10.61 -16.65 17.13
N LEU A 532 11.43 -17.67 17.38
CA LEU A 532 11.46 -18.85 16.50
C LEU A 532 10.09 -19.54 16.41
N SER A 533 9.30 -19.55 17.48
CA SER A 533 7.94 -20.09 17.43
C SER A 533 7.01 -19.25 16.56
N ASP A 534 7.11 -17.92 16.61
CA ASP A 534 6.31 -17.02 15.78
C ASP A 534 6.61 -17.24 14.29
N ILE A 535 7.90 -17.32 13.95
CA ILE A 535 8.35 -17.59 12.58
C ILE A 535 7.80 -18.93 12.10
N PHE A 536 7.91 -19.98 12.93
CA PHE A 536 7.42 -21.31 12.59
C PHE A 536 5.91 -21.30 12.35
N GLN A 537 5.12 -20.63 13.20
CA GLN A 537 3.67 -20.53 13.06
C GLN A 537 3.25 -19.89 11.74
N VAL A 538 3.90 -18.78 11.34
CA VAL A 538 3.57 -18.12 10.06
C VAL A 538 3.98 -18.97 8.87
N GLN A 539 5.13 -19.65 8.93
CA GLN A 539 5.56 -20.56 7.86
C GLN A 539 4.68 -21.79 7.76
N GLN A 540 4.19 -22.31 8.88
CA GLN A 540 3.21 -23.39 8.90
C GLN A 540 1.89 -22.92 8.29
N ALA A 541 1.39 -21.73 8.65
CA ALA A 541 0.19 -21.16 8.04
C ALA A 541 0.36 -20.91 6.53
N LEU A 542 1.57 -20.55 6.06
CA LEU A 542 1.89 -20.47 4.63
C LEU A 542 1.76 -21.83 3.92
N VAL A 543 2.25 -22.89 4.55
CA VAL A 543 2.13 -24.27 4.03
C VAL A 543 0.65 -24.69 3.99
N GLU A 544 -0.06 -24.54 5.10
CA GLU A 544 -1.48 -24.88 5.22
C GLU A 544 -2.33 -24.10 4.21
N HIS A 545 -2.00 -22.83 3.95
CA HIS A 545 -2.64 -22.02 2.92
C HIS A 545 -2.42 -22.58 1.51
N CYS A 546 -1.22 -23.07 1.21
CA CYS A 546 -0.94 -23.66 -0.10
C CYS A 546 -1.63 -25.02 -0.27
N GLU A 547 -1.70 -25.83 0.80
CA GLU A 547 -2.44 -27.09 0.83
C GLU A 547 -3.95 -26.86 0.63
N ALA A 548 -4.53 -25.91 1.35
CA ALA A 548 -5.95 -25.59 1.26
C ALA A 548 -6.35 -25.04 -0.12
N MET A 549 -5.48 -24.26 -0.75
CA MET A 549 -5.74 -23.67 -2.08
C MET A 549 -5.34 -24.59 -3.25
N GLN A 550 -4.69 -25.73 -2.98
CA GLN A 550 -4.27 -26.81 -3.89
C GLN A 550 -3.36 -26.47 -5.09
N PHE A 551 -3.54 -25.32 -5.74
CA PHE A 551 -2.79 -24.94 -6.95
C PHE A 551 -1.65 -23.95 -6.65
N ARG A 552 -1.19 -23.94 -5.40
CA ARG A 552 -0.14 -23.04 -4.89
C ARG A 552 1.03 -23.81 -4.32
N PHE A 553 2.21 -23.20 -4.39
CA PHE A 553 3.44 -23.79 -3.90
C PHE A 553 4.21 -22.79 -3.02
N ALA A 554 4.51 -23.19 -1.79
CA ALA A 554 5.22 -22.36 -0.83
C ALA A 554 6.74 -22.43 -1.02
N VAL A 555 7.39 -21.28 -1.01
CA VAL A 555 8.84 -21.16 -0.92
C VAL A 555 9.18 -20.73 0.50
N VAL A 556 9.85 -21.62 1.24
CA VAL A 556 10.16 -21.44 2.66
C VAL A 556 11.65 -21.21 2.84
N ASP A 557 12.00 -20.20 3.63
CA ASP A 557 13.38 -19.90 3.99
C ASP A 557 13.57 -20.17 5.48
N PRO A 558 14.60 -20.92 5.92
CA PRO A 558 14.87 -21.06 7.35
C PRO A 558 15.36 -19.72 7.93
N PRO A 559 15.19 -19.47 9.24
CA PRO A 559 15.86 -18.37 9.92
C PRO A 559 17.36 -18.34 9.64
N ASP A 560 17.94 -17.13 9.55
CA ASP A 560 19.40 -17.01 9.44
C ASP A 560 20.06 -17.34 10.78
N PHE A 561 20.41 -18.60 10.96
CA PHE A 561 21.13 -19.05 12.16
C PHE A 561 22.60 -18.60 12.19
N SER A 562 23.12 -17.99 11.12
CA SER A 562 24.53 -17.58 11.04
C SER A 562 24.86 -16.46 12.03
N GLY A 563 23.93 -15.52 12.26
CA GLY A 563 23.95 -14.50 13.31
C GLY A 563 25.35 -13.96 13.71
N ALA A 564 25.59 -13.84 15.01
CA ALA A 564 26.91 -13.49 15.56
C ALA A 564 27.95 -14.62 15.44
N LYS A 565 27.51 -15.85 15.12
CA LYS A 565 28.37 -17.04 15.05
C LYS A 565 29.20 -17.06 13.76
N GLN A 566 28.81 -16.31 12.73
CA GLN A 566 29.40 -16.29 11.38
C GLN A 566 29.42 -17.67 10.68
N HIS A 567 28.82 -18.70 11.28
CA HIS A 567 28.63 -20.03 10.72
C HIS A 567 27.31 -20.62 11.25
N VAL A 568 26.66 -21.46 10.45
CA VAL A 568 25.40 -22.15 10.80
C VAL A 568 25.70 -23.53 11.39
N ASP A 569 25.01 -23.92 12.46
CA ASP A 569 25.02 -25.31 12.93
C ASP A 569 24.01 -26.14 12.12
N PHE A 570 24.46 -27.25 11.53
CA PHE A 570 23.59 -28.14 10.74
C PHE A 570 22.40 -28.66 11.54
N ALA A 571 22.57 -28.86 12.86
CA ALA A 571 21.51 -29.33 13.73
C ALA A 571 20.34 -28.34 13.79
N GLU A 572 20.60 -27.03 13.68
CA GLU A 572 19.56 -25.99 13.70
C GLU A 572 18.69 -26.08 12.43
N ILE A 573 19.31 -26.18 11.26
CA ILE A 573 18.60 -26.34 9.98
C ILE A 573 17.84 -27.68 9.92
N GLN A 574 18.44 -28.76 10.39
CA GLN A 574 17.79 -30.07 10.43
C GLN A 574 16.57 -30.06 11.36
N THR A 575 16.69 -29.42 12.53
CA THR A 575 15.59 -29.30 13.49
C THR A 575 14.46 -28.46 12.89
N TRP A 576 14.78 -27.34 12.24
CA TRP A 576 13.79 -26.51 11.57
C TRP A 576 13.06 -27.28 10.46
N ARG A 577 13.81 -27.95 9.58
CA ARG A 577 13.24 -28.73 8.47
C ARG A 577 12.29 -29.83 8.94
N ARG A 578 12.59 -30.51 10.06
CA ARG A 578 11.76 -31.59 10.62
C ARG A 578 10.36 -31.14 11.06
N GLY A 579 10.14 -29.84 11.24
CA GLY A 579 8.83 -29.31 11.60
C GLY A 579 7.80 -29.35 10.45
N PHE A 580 8.22 -29.66 9.22
CA PHE A 580 7.34 -29.66 8.05
C PHE A 580 7.32 -31.04 7.38
N ASP A 581 6.17 -31.49 6.90
CA ASP A 581 6.05 -32.63 5.99
C ASP A 581 4.93 -32.36 5.00
N THR A 582 5.28 -31.90 3.80
CA THR A 582 4.31 -31.46 2.80
C THR A 582 4.88 -31.54 1.38
N GLU A 583 4.04 -31.88 0.43
CA GLU A 583 4.38 -31.83 -1.00
C GLU A 583 4.26 -30.41 -1.58
N PHE A 584 3.53 -29.49 -0.94
CA PHE A 584 3.22 -28.15 -1.45
C PHE A 584 4.27 -27.09 -1.11
N ALA A 585 5.44 -27.49 -0.62
CA ALA A 585 6.46 -26.53 -0.23
C ALA A 585 7.89 -27.04 -0.43
N ALA A 586 8.82 -26.10 -0.58
CA ALA A 586 10.25 -26.37 -0.66
C ALA A 586 11.05 -25.38 0.17
N LEU A 587 12.08 -25.89 0.86
CA LEU A 587 12.95 -25.10 1.73
C LEU A 587 14.27 -24.77 1.03
N TYR A 588 14.67 -23.50 1.03
CA TYR A 588 15.90 -23.02 0.40
C TYR A 588 16.89 -22.44 1.40
N PHE A 589 18.14 -22.90 1.33
CA PHE A 589 19.23 -22.52 2.23
C PHE A 589 20.52 -22.40 1.44
N PRO A 590 21.48 -21.51 1.75
CA PRO A 590 21.50 -20.47 2.79
C PRO A 590 20.84 -19.16 2.35
N TRP A 591 20.92 -18.14 3.21
CA TRP A 591 20.59 -16.76 2.86
C TRP A 591 21.61 -16.17 1.89
N ILE A 592 21.20 -15.09 1.22
CA ILE A 592 21.98 -14.44 0.15
C ILE A 592 22.43 -13.06 0.61
N LEU A 593 23.65 -12.68 0.24
CA LEU A 593 24.18 -11.34 0.36
C LEU A 593 23.96 -10.60 -0.97
N VAL A 594 23.24 -9.48 -0.92
CA VAL A 594 23.02 -8.58 -2.07
C VAL A 594 23.62 -7.21 -1.81
N ARG A 595 23.91 -6.47 -2.87
CA ARG A 595 24.37 -5.07 -2.73
C ARG A 595 23.24 -4.23 -2.12
N ASP A 596 23.49 -3.60 -0.98
CA ASP A 596 22.51 -2.80 -0.27
C ASP A 596 22.42 -1.38 -0.86
N PRO A 597 21.27 -0.96 -1.42
CA PRO A 597 21.08 0.41 -1.87
C PRO A 597 21.08 1.42 -0.73
N LEU A 598 20.75 1.00 0.50
CA LEU A 598 20.64 1.87 1.68
C LEU A 598 21.98 2.09 2.39
N GLN A 599 22.97 1.21 2.15
CA GLN A 599 24.29 1.20 2.79
C GLN A 599 24.23 1.36 4.32
N LEU A 600 23.34 0.61 4.97
CA LEU A 600 23.07 0.73 6.39
C LEU A 600 24.34 0.50 7.21
N GLY A 601 24.66 1.43 8.12
CA GLY A 601 25.87 1.35 8.95
C GLY A 601 27.18 1.34 8.15
N GLY A 602 27.18 1.82 6.89
CA GLY A 602 28.35 1.78 6.00
C GLY A 602 28.62 0.41 5.39
N GLN A 603 27.73 -0.57 5.54
CA GLN A 603 27.84 -1.87 4.89
C GLN A 603 27.40 -1.78 3.43
N VAL A 604 28.19 -2.37 2.52
CA VAL A 604 27.88 -2.38 1.07
C VAL A 604 26.92 -3.52 0.70
N VAL A 605 26.82 -4.54 1.55
CA VAL A 605 25.99 -5.73 1.34
C VAL A 605 25.00 -5.91 2.47
N ARG A 606 23.84 -6.50 2.14
CA ARG A 606 22.77 -6.85 3.08
C ARG A 606 22.39 -8.32 2.90
N ARG A 607 22.16 -8.98 4.03
CA ARG A 607 21.63 -10.36 4.09
C ARG A 607 20.12 -10.32 3.86
N ILE A 608 19.64 -11.15 2.94
CA ILE A 608 18.22 -11.29 2.64
C ILE A 608 17.85 -12.78 2.43
N PRO A 609 16.59 -13.15 2.72
CA PRO A 609 16.09 -14.49 2.42
C PRO A 609 16.09 -14.79 0.91
N PRO A 610 16.32 -16.05 0.49
CA PRO A 610 16.45 -16.40 -0.92
C PRO A 610 15.12 -16.54 -1.68
N SER A 611 13.97 -16.62 -1.01
CA SER A 611 12.65 -16.82 -1.64
C SER A 611 12.38 -15.95 -2.86
N GLY A 612 12.75 -14.67 -2.84
CA GLY A 612 12.57 -13.78 -4.00
C GLY A 612 13.35 -14.21 -5.23
N HIS A 613 14.60 -14.63 -5.05
CA HIS A 613 15.43 -15.10 -6.16
C HIS A 613 14.90 -16.45 -6.69
N VAL A 614 14.57 -17.37 -5.77
CA VAL A 614 14.10 -18.71 -6.12
C VAL A 614 12.75 -18.66 -6.82
N ALA A 615 11.81 -17.85 -6.34
CA ALA A 615 10.52 -17.65 -7.01
C ALA A 615 10.70 -17.02 -8.40
N GLY A 616 11.67 -16.12 -8.58
CA GLY A 616 12.03 -15.59 -9.90
C GLY A 616 12.59 -16.68 -10.82
N VAL A 617 13.46 -17.55 -10.31
CA VAL A 617 13.99 -18.71 -11.04
C VAL A 617 12.88 -19.69 -11.44
N TYR A 618 11.92 -19.96 -10.53
CA TYR A 618 10.74 -20.77 -10.84
C TYR A 618 9.97 -20.16 -12.01
N ALA A 619 9.60 -18.88 -11.89
CA ALA A 619 8.86 -18.16 -12.90
C ALA A 619 9.57 -18.17 -14.25
N ASN A 620 10.88 -17.90 -14.27
CA ASN A 620 11.66 -17.89 -15.50
C ASN A 620 11.78 -19.29 -16.12
N THR A 621 11.98 -20.33 -15.31
CA THR A 621 12.06 -21.72 -15.80
C THR A 621 10.73 -22.13 -16.43
N ASP A 622 9.62 -21.85 -15.75
CA ASP A 622 8.28 -22.16 -16.25
C ASP A 622 7.96 -21.45 -17.57
N LEU A 623 8.37 -20.19 -17.71
CA LEU A 623 8.11 -19.39 -18.91
C LEU A 623 8.99 -19.76 -20.10
N THR A 624 10.21 -20.27 -19.87
CA THR A 624 11.20 -20.52 -20.93
C THR A 624 11.32 -21.99 -21.33
N GLU A 625 11.21 -22.89 -20.36
CA GLU A 625 11.40 -24.34 -20.55
C GLU A 625 10.13 -25.13 -20.23
N GLY A 626 9.24 -24.59 -19.39
CA GLY A 626 8.02 -25.24 -18.92
C GLY A 626 8.15 -25.76 -17.48
N VAL A 627 7.02 -25.84 -16.77
CA VAL A 627 6.97 -26.19 -15.32
C VAL A 627 7.52 -27.58 -14.99
N PHE A 628 7.54 -28.48 -15.97
CA PHE A 628 8.10 -29.83 -15.84
C PHE A 628 9.63 -29.83 -15.71
N LYS A 629 10.31 -28.73 -16.07
CA LYS A 629 11.74 -28.59 -15.89
C LYS A 629 12.08 -28.26 -14.42
N ALA A 630 12.99 -29.03 -13.83
CA ALA A 630 13.50 -28.74 -12.49
C ALA A 630 14.17 -27.35 -12.43
N PRO A 631 13.73 -26.44 -11.52
CA PRO A 631 14.28 -25.09 -11.37
C PRO A 631 15.61 -25.10 -10.58
N ALA A 632 16.55 -25.94 -11.02
CA ALA A 632 17.88 -26.08 -10.45
C ALA A 632 18.94 -25.76 -11.50
N ASN A 633 20.17 -25.56 -11.05
CA ASN A 633 21.32 -25.14 -11.85
C ASN A 633 21.18 -23.75 -12.51
N ALA A 634 20.18 -22.96 -12.12
CA ALA A 634 19.99 -21.58 -12.56
C ALA A 634 20.92 -20.63 -11.80
N ILE A 635 21.41 -19.59 -12.48
CA ILE A 635 22.25 -18.54 -11.87
C ILE A 635 21.34 -17.57 -11.10
N LEU A 636 21.72 -17.24 -9.87
CA LEU A 636 21.06 -16.24 -9.06
C LEU A 636 21.53 -14.84 -9.47
N GLN A 637 20.70 -14.10 -10.18
CA GLN A 637 20.96 -12.71 -10.55
C GLN A 637 20.88 -11.81 -9.32
N TRP A 638 21.72 -10.78 -9.27
CA TRP A 638 21.83 -9.80 -8.17
C TRP A 638 22.32 -10.37 -6.81
N ALA A 639 22.59 -11.67 -6.72
CA ALA A 639 23.29 -12.28 -5.59
C ALA A 639 24.80 -12.03 -5.70
N GLN A 640 25.42 -11.49 -4.64
CA GLN A 640 26.88 -11.29 -4.57
C GLN A 640 27.58 -12.48 -3.91
N ASP A 641 27.03 -12.95 -2.79
CA ASP A 641 27.57 -14.06 -2.03
C ASP A 641 26.46 -14.73 -1.19
N MET A 642 26.79 -15.72 -0.38
CA MET A 642 25.89 -16.41 0.56
C MET A 642 26.34 -16.20 2.00
N THR A 643 25.42 -16.29 2.95
CA THR A 643 25.78 -16.18 4.39
C THR A 643 26.61 -17.37 4.89
N THR A 644 26.55 -18.51 4.20
CA THR A 644 27.33 -19.71 4.53
C THR A 644 27.70 -20.44 3.26
N GLU A 645 28.98 -20.76 3.08
CA GLU A 645 29.41 -21.58 1.95
C GLU A 645 28.98 -23.05 2.16
N VAL A 646 28.23 -23.60 1.20
CA VAL A 646 27.76 -24.99 1.28
C VAL A 646 28.73 -25.93 0.56
N SER A 647 29.41 -26.76 1.34
CA SER A 647 30.30 -27.81 0.84
C SER A 647 29.53 -29.00 0.26
N VAL A 648 30.24 -29.89 -0.45
CA VAL A 648 29.65 -31.11 -1.02
C VAL A 648 29.13 -32.03 0.09
N ASP A 649 29.90 -32.20 1.17
CA ASP A 649 29.53 -33.06 2.30
C ASP A 649 28.29 -32.52 3.03
N MET A 650 28.24 -31.19 3.23
CA MET A 650 27.09 -30.52 3.82
C MET A 650 25.83 -30.75 2.98
N GLN A 651 25.92 -30.56 1.67
CA GLN A 651 24.81 -30.86 0.76
C GLN A 651 24.41 -32.34 0.82
N GLY A 652 25.37 -33.26 0.94
CA GLY A 652 25.11 -34.69 1.07
C GLY A 652 24.22 -35.06 2.26
N ILE A 653 24.23 -34.25 3.32
CA ILE A 653 23.41 -34.41 4.53
C ILE A 653 22.06 -33.69 4.39
N LEU A 654 22.06 -32.47 3.84
CA LEU A 654 20.87 -31.61 3.73
C LEU A 654 19.91 -32.02 2.62
N ASN A 655 20.45 -32.49 1.50
CA ASN A 655 19.63 -32.82 0.34
C ASN A 655 18.69 -34.03 0.60
N PRO A 656 19.10 -35.15 1.25
CA PRO A 656 18.20 -36.26 1.60
C PRO A 656 16.97 -35.86 2.41
N ILE A 657 17.06 -34.82 3.24
CA ILE A 657 15.96 -34.32 4.05
C ILE A 657 15.15 -33.21 3.36
N GLY A 658 15.36 -32.97 2.06
CA GLY A 658 14.59 -32.00 1.28
C GLY A 658 14.94 -30.53 1.55
N VAL A 659 16.21 -30.25 1.89
CA VAL A 659 16.74 -28.88 1.97
C VAL A 659 17.47 -28.56 0.67
N ASN A 660 16.96 -27.59 -0.09
CA ASN A 660 17.54 -27.19 -1.37
C ASN A 660 18.68 -26.19 -1.13
N CYS A 661 19.90 -26.61 -1.48
CA CYS A 661 21.10 -25.83 -1.25
C CYS A 661 21.34 -24.82 -2.39
N LEU A 662 21.67 -23.58 -2.04
CA LEU A 662 22.30 -22.62 -2.95
C LEU A 662 23.82 -22.78 -2.84
N ARG A 663 24.51 -22.74 -3.98
CA ARG A 663 25.95 -23.02 -4.03
C ARG A 663 26.70 -22.07 -4.96
N ALA A 664 27.90 -21.71 -4.56
CA ALA A 664 28.88 -21.05 -5.41
C ALA A 664 29.66 -22.10 -6.21
N PHE A 665 29.79 -21.88 -7.51
CA PHE A 665 30.67 -22.67 -8.36
C PHE A 665 31.70 -21.74 -9.02
N PRO A 666 33.02 -22.02 -8.87
CA PRO A 666 34.05 -21.23 -9.53
C PRO A 666 33.80 -21.09 -11.04
N GLY A 667 33.79 -19.85 -11.54
CA GLY A 667 33.54 -19.53 -12.95
C GLY A 667 32.09 -19.71 -13.45
N ARG A 668 31.17 -20.20 -12.61
CA ARG A 668 29.77 -20.46 -12.97
C ARG A 668 28.75 -19.67 -12.15
N GLY A 669 29.21 -18.91 -11.16
CA GLY A 669 28.40 -18.05 -10.29
C GLY A 669 27.67 -18.80 -9.17
N LEU A 670 26.81 -18.08 -8.46
CA LEU A 670 25.90 -18.61 -7.44
C LEU A 670 24.70 -19.25 -8.12
N ARG A 671 24.31 -20.45 -7.69
CA ARG A 671 23.25 -21.23 -8.32
C ARG A 671 22.31 -21.89 -7.32
N VAL A 672 21.05 -22.04 -7.72
CA VAL A 672 20.12 -22.97 -7.08
C VAL A 672 20.60 -24.39 -7.37
N TYR A 673 20.84 -25.22 -6.37
CA TYR A 673 21.41 -26.55 -6.54
C TYR A 673 20.64 -27.61 -5.74
N GLY A 674 19.32 -27.58 -5.90
CA GLY A 674 18.34 -28.54 -5.37
C GLY A 674 16.93 -28.19 -5.86
N ALA A 675 16.07 -29.20 -6.01
CA ALA A 675 14.68 -29.04 -6.43
C ALA A 675 13.76 -30.08 -5.76
N ARG A 676 14.01 -30.37 -4.48
CA ARG A 676 13.20 -31.29 -3.67
C ARG A 676 12.12 -30.57 -2.89
N THR A 677 10.98 -31.22 -2.71
CA THR A 677 9.91 -30.75 -1.82
C THR A 677 10.23 -31.10 -0.37
N MET A 678 9.35 -30.68 0.54
CA MET A 678 9.40 -31.04 1.94
C MET A 678 8.66 -32.35 2.28
N SER A 679 8.27 -33.16 1.29
CA SER A 679 7.51 -34.38 1.51
C SER A 679 8.39 -35.57 1.88
N SER A 680 7.87 -36.44 2.76
CA SER A 680 8.40 -37.77 3.03
C SER A 680 8.00 -38.80 1.95
N ASP A 681 6.97 -38.52 1.14
CA ASP A 681 6.54 -39.37 0.02
C ASP A 681 7.50 -39.22 -1.17
N THR A 682 8.04 -40.35 -1.62
CA THR A 682 8.95 -40.42 -2.76
C THR A 682 8.29 -40.02 -4.09
N SER A 683 6.98 -40.17 -4.20
CA SER A 683 6.19 -39.81 -5.39
C SER A 683 6.20 -38.29 -5.62
N TRP A 684 6.24 -37.54 -4.53
CA TRP A 684 6.18 -36.07 -4.51
C TRP A 684 7.51 -35.43 -4.19
N ARG A 685 8.61 -36.17 -4.36
CA ARG A 685 9.96 -35.74 -3.96
C ARG A 685 10.42 -34.46 -4.65
N PHE A 686 9.99 -34.20 -5.88
CA PHE A 686 10.53 -33.12 -6.72
C PHE A 686 9.54 -31.98 -6.94
N VAL A 687 10.06 -30.75 -6.87
CA VAL A 687 9.30 -29.51 -7.04
C VAL A 687 8.63 -29.45 -8.42
N ASN A 688 9.35 -29.75 -9.50
CA ASN A 688 8.81 -29.69 -10.86
C ASN A 688 7.68 -30.71 -11.08
N VAL A 689 7.76 -31.87 -10.43
CA VAL A 689 6.71 -32.91 -10.50
C VAL A 689 5.44 -32.40 -9.81
N ARG A 690 5.53 -31.92 -8.56
CA ARG A 690 4.35 -31.39 -7.86
C ARG A 690 3.75 -30.19 -8.59
N ARG A 691 4.57 -29.24 -9.03
CA ARG A 691 4.09 -28.03 -9.73
C ARG A 691 3.47 -28.35 -11.09
N LEU A 692 3.99 -29.35 -11.82
CA LEU A 692 3.36 -29.86 -13.03
C LEU A 692 1.97 -30.45 -12.74
N MET A 693 1.85 -31.27 -11.70
CA MET A 693 0.56 -31.84 -11.30
C MET A 693 -0.44 -30.76 -10.88
N CYS A 694 -0.03 -29.76 -10.08
CA CYS A 694 -0.86 -28.60 -9.76
C CYS A 694 -1.34 -27.87 -11.03
N MET A 695 -0.48 -27.69 -12.03
CA MET A 695 -0.85 -27.03 -13.28
C MET A 695 -1.87 -27.84 -14.08
N ILE A 696 -1.68 -29.16 -14.20
CA ILE A 696 -2.61 -30.05 -14.89
C ILE A 696 -3.97 -30.05 -14.17
N GLU A 697 -3.99 -30.27 -12.86
CA GLU A 697 -5.21 -30.29 -12.05
C GLU A 697 -5.98 -28.96 -12.20
N HIS A 698 -5.29 -27.82 -12.08
CA HIS A 698 -5.92 -26.50 -12.22
C HIS A 698 -6.48 -26.28 -13.64
N ALA A 699 -5.72 -26.66 -14.68
CA ALA A 699 -6.14 -26.53 -16.07
C ALA A 699 -7.41 -27.33 -16.36
N LEU A 700 -7.49 -28.55 -15.82
CA LEU A 700 -8.67 -29.40 -15.96
C LEU A 700 -9.88 -28.82 -15.20
N VAL A 701 -9.69 -28.33 -13.97
CA VAL A 701 -10.79 -27.73 -13.18
C VAL A 701 -11.40 -26.53 -13.89
N LEU A 702 -10.58 -25.63 -14.46
CA LEU A 702 -11.10 -24.46 -15.17
C LEU A 702 -11.72 -24.83 -16.52
N SER A 703 -11.10 -25.74 -17.27
CA SER A 703 -11.48 -26.00 -18.66
C SER A 703 -12.61 -27.00 -18.81
N LEU A 704 -12.91 -27.80 -17.78
CA LEU A 704 -14.00 -28.78 -17.79
C LEU A 704 -15.26 -28.27 -17.08
N GLN A 705 -15.33 -27.00 -16.67
CA GLN A 705 -16.53 -26.44 -16.03
C GLN A 705 -17.78 -26.54 -16.90
N TRP A 706 -17.64 -26.44 -18.22
CA TRP A 706 -18.75 -26.58 -19.17
C TRP A 706 -19.40 -27.97 -19.12
N ALA A 707 -18.68 -29.01 -18.70
CA ALA A 707 -19.22 -30.37 -18.63
C ALA A 707 -20.25 -30.51 -17.50
N ALA A 708 -20.29 -29.57 -16.54
CA ALA A 708 -21.31 -29.53 -15.52
C ALA A 708 -22.67 -29.19 -16.15
N PHE A 709 -23.72 -29.92 -15.74
CA PHE A 709 -25.09 -29.80 -16.25
C PHE A 709 -25.32 -30.22 -17.71
N GLU A 710 -24.32 -30.76 -18.39
CA GLU A 710 -24.51 -31.41 -19.68
C GLU A 710 -25.18 -32.79 -19.52
N PRO A 711 -25.92 -33.28 -20.54
CA PRO A 711 -26.48 -34.61 -20.50
C PRO A 711 -25.37 -35.67 -20.39
N ASN A 712 -25.38 -36.44 -19.30
CA ASN A 712 -24.38 -37.47 -19.02
C ASN A 712 -24.56 -38.67 -19.98
N ASN A 713 -23.90 -38.60 -21.12
CA ASN A 713 -24.00 -39.58 -22.20
C ASN A 713 -22.63 -39.81 -22.88
N ILE A 714 -22.58 -40.78 -23.81
CA ILE A 714 -21.35 -41.15 -24.52
C ILE A 714 -20.70 -40.00 -25.30
N TYR A 715 -21.50 -39.01 -25.75
CA TYR A 715 -20.96 -37.85 -26.46
C TYR A 715 -20.20 -36.94 -25.50
N LEU A 716 -20.74 -36.68 -24.31
CA LEU A 716 -20.04 -35.93 -23.26
C LEU A 716 -18.73 -36.62 -22.89
N TRP A 717 -18.77 -37.93 -22.66
CA TRP A 717 -17.59 -38.72 -22.31
C TRP A 717 -16.50 -38.63 -23.38
N HIS A 718 -16.89 -38.73 -24.65
CA HIS A 718 -15.97 -38.60 -25.77
C HIS A 718 -15.37 -37.19 -25.87
N SER A 719 -16.19 -36.15 -25.78
CA SER A 719 -15.73 -34.75 -25.84
C SER A 719 -14.74 -34.42 -24.72
N VAL A 720 -15.04 -34.85 -23.49
CA VAL A 720 -14.14 -34.71 -22.34
C VAL A 720 -12.83 -35.45 -22.58
N THR A 721 -12.90 -36.71 -23.02
CA THR A 721 -11.70 -37.54 -23.29
C THR A 721 -10.82 -36.91 -24.35
N VAL A 722 -11.39 -36.42 -25.45
CA VAL A 722 -10.66 -35.75 -26.54
C VAL A 722 -10.01 -34.46 -26.06
N SER A 723 -10.72 -33.65 -25.26
CA SER A 723 -10.20 -32.39 -24.73
C SER A 723 -9.00 -32.61 -23.79
N ILE A 724 -9.12 -33.53 -22.83
CA ILE A 724 -8.04 -33.86 -21.88
C ILE A 724 -6.85 -34.50 -22.62
N SER A 725 -7.11 -35.43 -23.54
CA SER A 725 -6.04 -36.11 -24.29
C SER A 725 -5.25 -35.12 -25.15
N GLY A 726 -5.93 -34.21 -25.86
CA GLY A 726 -5.25 -33.19 -26.67
C GLY A 726 -4.37 -32.25 -25.83
N PHE A 727 -4.79 -31.95 -24.60
CA PHE A 727 -3.98 -31.17 -23.65
C PHE A 727 -2.74 -31.92 -23.18
N LEU A 728 -2.90 -33.15 -22.69
CA LEU A 728 -1.78 -33.97 -22.20
C LEU A 728 -0.81 -34.33 -23.32
N GLU A 729 -1.29 -34.56 -24.55
CA GLU A 729 -0.44 -34.70 -25.73
C GLU A 729 0.43 -33.48 -25.99
N THR A 730 -0.11 -32.28 -25.75
CA THR A 730 0.65 -31.03 -25.94
C THR A 730 1.80 -30.94 -24.92
N ILE A 731 1.55 -31.30 -23.66
CA ILE A 731 2.59 -31.36 -22.61
C ILE A 731 3.62 -32.45 -22.92
N TRP A 732 3.19 -33.62 -23.38
CA TRP A 732 4.09 -34.71 -23.77
C TRP A 732 4.98 -34.31 -24.96
N LYS A 733 4.42 -33.68 -26.00
CA LYS A 733 5.19 -33.18 -27.17
C LYS A 733 6.22 -32.10 -26.78
N GLN A 734 5.99 -31.38 -25.68
CA GLN A 734 6.95 -30.43 -25.10
C GLN A 734 8.01 -31.11 -24.21
N GLY A 735 7.92 -32.42 -23.99
CA GLY A 735 8.85 -33.20 -23.17
C GLY A 735 8.53 -33.22 -21.68
N GLY A 736 7.33 -32.81 -21.27
CA GLY A 736 6.95 -32.75 -19.85
C GLY A 736 6.53 -34.09 -19.25
N LEU A 737 6.09 -35.05 -20.08
CA LEU A 737 5.66 -36.38 -19.67
C LEU A 737 6.67 -37.44 -20.15
N ALA A 738 6.90 -38.46 -19.33
CA ALA A 738 7.82 -39.55 -19.62
C ALA A 738 7.14 -40.67 -20.41
N GLY A 739 7.77 -41.14 -21.48
CA GLY A 739 7.29 -42.24 -22.33
C GLY A 739 7.62 -42.02 -23.80
N ASN A 740 7.81 -43.10 -24.56
CA ASN A 740 8.15 -42.99 -25.99
C ASN A 740 6.91 -42.76 -26.86
N THR A 741 5.73 -43.15 -26.37
CA THR A 741 4.44 -42.87 -27.00
C THR A 741 3.50 -42.16 -26.00
N ALA A 742 2.43 -41.56 -26.52
CA ALA A 742 1.44 -40.88 -25.69
C ALA A 742 0.77 -41.84 -24.69
N GLU A 743 0.49 -43.08 -25.11
CA GLU A 743 -0.17 -44.12 -24.31
C GLU A 743 0.70 -44.67 -23.17
N GLU A 744 2.03 -44.61 -23.32
CA GLU A 744 2.97 -44.91 -22.22
C GLU A 744 3.05 -43.75 -21.21
N SER A 745 2.74 -42.53 -21.65
CA SER A 745 2.97 -41.29 -20.89
C SER A 745 1.77 -40.84 -20.08
N PHE A 746 0.56 -41.06 -20.58
CA PHE A 746 -0.67 -40.74 -19.88
C PHE A 746 -1.83 -41.62 -20.38
N TYR A 747 -2.89 -41.68 -19.58
CA TYR A 747 -4.16 -42.25 -20.00
C TYR A 747 -5.32 -41.41 -19.49
N VAL A 748 -6.41 -41.39 -20.27
CA VAL A 748 -7.68 -40.75 -19.90
C VAL A 748 -8.77 -41.77 -20.07
N LYS A 749 -9.51 -42.03 -19.00
CA LYS A 749 -10.59 -42.99 -18.98
C LYS A 749 -11.89 -42.32 -18.54
N CYS A 750 -12.84 -42.27 -19.48
CA CYS A 750 -14.20 -41.80 -19.27
C CYS A 750 -15.10 -42.63 -20.19
N ASP A 751 -15.54 -43.78 -19.70
CA ASP A 751 -16.30 -44.75 -20.48
C ASP A 751 -17.33 -45.47 -19.60
N ALA A 752 -18.06 -46.42 -20.19
CA ALA A 752 -19.07 -47.20 -19.47
C ALA A 752 -18.50 -48.06 -18.33
N THR A 753 -17.18 -48.29 -18.28
CA THR A 753 -16.56 -49.11 -17.23
C THR A 753 -16.37 -48.33 -15.93
N ASN A 754 -16.06 -47.02 -15.99
CA ASN A 754 -16.01 -46.15 -14.81
C ASN A 754 -17.28 -45.29 -14.62
N ASN A 755 -18.16 -45.22 -15.63
CA ASN A 755 -19.47 -44.56 -15.55
C ASN A 755 -20.62 -45.55 -15.83
N PRO A 756 -20.86 -46.54 -14.96
CA PRO A 756 -22.03 -47.42 -15.09
C PRO A 756 -23.34 -46.66 -14.80
N MET A 757 -24.49 -47.27 -15.13
CA MET A 757 -25.81 -46.65 -14.95
C MET A 757 -26.05 -46.13 -13.53
N ALA A 758 -25.59 -46.85 -12.50
CA ALA A 758 -25.76 -46.43 -11.11
C ALA A 758 -25.10 -45.06 -10.82
N ILE A 759 -23.91 -44.80 -11.36
CA ILE A 759 -23.18 -43.53 -11.15
C ILE A 759 -23.80 -42.40 -11.97
N THR A 760 -24.22 -42.72 -13.21
CA THR A 760 -24.80 -41.74 -14.13
C THR A 760 -26.22 -41.33 -13.74
N GLU A 761 -27.02 -42.25 -13.18
CA GLU A 761 -28.33 -41.95 -12.59
C GLU A 761 -28.23 -41.06 -11.34
N ASP A 762 -27.14 -41.20 -10.56
CA ASP A 762 -26.80 -40.32 -9.44
C ASP A 762 -26.26 -38.94 -9.90
N GLY A 763 -26.21 -38.70 -11.22
CA GLY A 763 -25.76 -37.43 -11.81
C GLY A 763 -24.25 -37.22 -11.75
N GLN A 764 -23.46 -38.27 -11.51
CA GLN A 764 -22.01 -38.18 -11.40
C GLN A 764 -21.31 -38.56 -12.71
N LEU A 765 -20.22 -37.87 -13.02
CA LEU A 765 -19.30 -38.19 -14.10
C LEU A 765 -17.90 -38.41 -13.51
N ILE A 766 -17.39 -39.62 -13.63
CA ILE A 766 -16.06 -40.01 -13.15
C ILE A 766 -15.10 -40.02 -14.34
N ILE A 767 -14.01 -39.27 -14.21
CA ILE A 767 -12.93 -39.21 -15.18
C ILE A 767 -11.66 -39.62 -14.46
N GLU A 768 -11.01 -40.68 -14.93
CA GLU A 768 -9.74 -41.14 -14.38
C GLU A 768 -8.62 -40.71 -15.33
N VAL A 769 -7.66 -39.94 -14.79
CA VAL A 769 -6.52 -39.43 -15.55
C VAL A 769 -5.25 -39.90 -14.87
N GLY A 770 -4.43 -40.67 -15.58
CA GLY A 770 -3.10 -41.04 -15.14
C GLY A 770 -2.05 -40.31 -15.95
N VAL A 771 -1.02 -39.80 -15.29
CA VAL A 771 0.06 -39.02 -15.91
C VAL A 771 1.39 -39.54 -15.37
N ALA A 772 2.40 -39.65 -16.24
CA ALA A 772 3.77 -39.98 -15.86
C ALA A 772 4.68 -38.74 -16.02
N PRO A 773 4.89 -37.95 -14.95
CA PRO A 773 5.81 -36.81 -14.98
C PRO A 773 7.26 -37.22 -15.22
N ILE A 774 8.00 -36.39 -15.95
CA ILE A 774 9.44 -36.60 -16.09
C ILE A 774 10.18 -36.27 -14.78
N SER A 775 10.95 -37.23 -14.26
CA SER A 775 11.80 -37.03 -13.09
C SER A 775 13.18 -36.53 -13.50
N PRO A 776 13.77 -35.56 -12.78
CA PRO A 776 15.09 -35.04 -13.11
C PRO A 776 16.20 -36.05 -12.80
N ALA A 777 17.22 -36.12 -13.68
CA ALA A 777 18.46 -36.86 -13.41
C ALA A 777 19.34 -36.08 -12.42
N GLU A 778 19.18 -36.35 -11.12
CA GLU A 778 19.92 -35.67 -10.05
C GLU A 778 21.37 -36.17 -9.90
N PHE A 779 21.65 -37.41 -10.28
CA PHE A 779 22.97 -38.04 -10.17
C PHE A 779 23.41 -38.56 -11.55
N VAL A 780 24.57 -38.10 -12.02
CA VAL A 780 25.26 -38.65 -13.19
C VAL A 780 26.49 -39.39 -12.69
N VAL A 781 26.53 -40.71 -12.85
CA VAL A 781 27.62 -41.56 -12.34
C VAL A 781 28.44 -42.08 -13.52
N PHE A 782 29.59 -41.45 -13.78
CA PHE A 782 30.55 -41.96 -14.75
C PHE A 782 31.27 -43.19 -14.20
N ARG A 783 31.09 -44.34 -14.84
CA ARG A 783 31.86 -45.56 -14.56
C ARG A 783 32.95 -45.70 -15.61
N ILE A 784 34.16 -45.27 -15.29
CA ILE A 784 35.31 -45.36 -16.20
C ILE A 784 36.04 -46.67 -15.91
N GLY A 785 35.88 -47.65 -16.79
CA GLY A 785 36.63 -48.90 -16.79
C GLY A 785 37.68 -48.91 -17.89
N ARG A 786 38.79 -49.61 -17.68
CA ARG A 786 39.76 -49.92 -18.75
C ARG A 786 39.63 -51.39 -19.11
N THR A 787 39.08 -51.67 -20.29
CA THR A 787 39.13 -52.97 -20.96
C THR A 787 39.78 -52.79 -22.33
N HIS A 788 40.55 -53.78 -22.78
CA HIS A 788 41.55 -53.76 -23.86
C HIS A 788 41.50 -52.58 -24.86
N ASP A 789 42.60 -51.83 -24.91
CA ASP A 789 43.01 -50.81 -25.90
C ASP A 789 41.99 -49.81 -26.48
N THR A 790 40.76 -49.74 -25.97
CA THR A 790 39.78 -48.72 -26.34
C THR A 790 39.04 -48.19 -25.12
N LEU A 791 38.97 -46.85 -25.01
CA LEU A 791 38.20 -46.13 -24.01
C LEU A 791 36.75 -46.07 -24.49
N GLU A 792 35.85 -46.80 -23.85
CA GLU A 792 34.41 -46.58 -24.00
C GLU A 792 33.89 -45.73 -22.85
N ILE A 793 33.20 -44.64 -23.20
CA ILE A 793 32.43 -43.81 -22.29
C ILE A 793 30.98 -44.26 -22.44
N SER A 794 30.43 -44.92 -21.43
CA SER A 794 28.98 -45.18 -21.34
C SER A 794 28.35 -44.07 -20.51
N GLU A 795 27.49 -43.27 -21.13
CA GLU A 795 26.70 -42.19 -20.50
C GLU A 795 25.48 -42.71 -19.74
#